data_AF-A0A9P8PQD3-F1
#
_entry.id   AF-A0A9P8PQD3-F1
#
_cell.length_a   1.000
_cell.length_b   1.000
_cell.length_c   1.000
_cell.angle_alpha   90.00
_cell.angle_beta   90.00
_cell.angle_gamma   90.00
#
_symmetry.space_group_name_H-M   'P 1'
#
loop_
_entity.id
_entity.type
_entity.pdbx_description
1 polymer ?
#
loop_
_entity_poly.entity_id
_entity_poly.type
_entity_poly.pdbx_seq_one_letter_code
_entity_poly.pdbx_strand_id
1 'polypeptide(L)'
;MSIKPIGPVKTAVSGKLSDLPPLLLGGAVFNQQFNDNPEKLPIKDILRLAFNNGVTAIDTSPYYGPSELLLGAALEEIKSEFPRDQYYIVTKAGRVQLDDFDYSAEHIRKSVLRSLERLHTDYLDLVYLHDVEFVSEEGILEALTELRKLKDEGIIRHFGISGYPVDFIYHIASKVVHVPEIGSLDAVMSYSNFNLQNEILRQYIPKFYQDAQLKKLLNASILSMSLLRSGSTHSFHPASDELKKACKDTASALQKEHGIELADLATRYAIREFLPFGNVVLGVSTVEELKNAIVQYWNVKDQIVDDTEAVAFVKKSLGEHLDETWESETIHYSTKYLILYIYSHPTAMSTYHAAVILISEVELIHTYTPLIQKALDSLERSDTTTLDIIITTQINKLNQLDKILAETYTLTTEIIELSGETTTGVNVTVLYNDHYKELKSVHWDLLLVDSLDQTACNGFQYKHKHSIETIRVQRSNHEPVKIHLDSDESEEDIHRVVAVGGTFDHFHDGHKILLTAAAFICSERLIIGVTDQELLMGKKYQEYIQSYDTRVQSSVMFLNRVKPNLTIDPIAIRDVCGPTGYIADIDALVVSRETIKGGEFVNATRRAKQMKELQVHVINVIGGEEEDGFKNKLSSTQLRRIKYEGVTHDS
;
A
#
# COMPACT_ATOMS: atom_id res chain seq x y z
N MET A 1 22.04 -26.79 -37.93
CA MET A 1 21.31 -25.93 -38.89
C MET A 1 21.36 -24.51 -38.37
N SER A 2 21.55 -23.51 -39.22
CA SER A 2 21.43 -22.10 -38.80
C SER A 2 19.95 -21.81 -38.47
N ILE A 3 19.69 -21.25 -37.30
CA ILE A 3 18.34 -20.84 -36.90
C ILE A 3 17.97 -19.57 -37.69
N LYS A 4 16.70 -19.45 -38.09
CA LYS A 4 16.17 -18.29 -38.82
C LYS A 4 16.16 -17.07 -37.87
N PRO A 5 16.80 -15.93 -38.21
CA PRO A 5 16.79 -14.74 -37.33
C PRO A 5 15.39 -14.14 -37.19
N ILE A 6 14.98 -13.77 -35.96
CA ILE A 6 13.66 -13.19 -35.65
C ILE A 6 13.51 -11.72 -36.08
N GLY A 7 14.63 -11.08 -36.43
CA GLY A 7 14.72 -9.67 -36.78
C GLY A 7 16.03 -9.35 -37.49
N PRO A 8 16.32 -8.05 -37.75
CA PRO A 8 17.56 -7.61 -38.36
C PRO A 8 18.80 -8.05 -37.57
N VAL A 9 19.89 -8.32 -38.29
CA VAL A 9 21.16 -8.80 -37.73
C VAL A 9 22.29 -7.94 -38.27
N LYS A 10 23.21 -7.52 -37.39
CA LYS A 10 24.40 -6.70 -37.74
C LYS A 10 24.06 -5.38 -38.42
N THR A 11 22.97 -4.76 -37.99
CA THR A 11 22.51 -3.44 -38.45
C THR A 11 22.38 -2.51 -37.26
N ALA A 12 22.69 -1.23 -37.46
CA ALA A 12 22.47 -0.24 -36.42
C ALA A 12 20.98 -0.17 -36.05
N VAL A 13 20.68 -0.12 -34.75
CA VAL A 13 19.34 0.08 -34.22
C VAL A 13 18.96 1.56 -34.30
N SER A 14 17.67 1.85 -34.46
CA SER A 14 17.19 3.24 -34.64
C SER A 14 17.17 4.04 -33.33
N GLY A 15 17.28 3.36 -32.18
CA GLY A 15 17.06 3.96 -30.86
C GLY A 15 15.58 4.19 -30.53
N LYS A 16 14.62 3.78 -31.38
CA LYS A 16 13.18 3.94 -31.15
C LYS A 16 12.59 2.69 -30.49
N LEU A 17 11.69 2.89 -29.51
CA LEU A 17 10.98 1.77 -28.87
C LEU A 17 10.08 0.98 -29.84
N SER A 18 9.62 1.59 -30.94
CA SER A 18 8.86 0.90 -31.99
C SER A 18 9.65 -0.23 -32.65
N ASP A 19 10.97 -0.13 -32.63
CA ASP A 19 11.89 -0.99 -33.37
C ASP A 19 12.63 -1.96 -32.43
N LEU A 20 12.17 -2.10 -31.18
CA LEU A 20 12.63 -3.16 -30.28
C LEU A 20 12.35 -4.53 -30.90
N PRO A 21 13.30 -5.50 -30.81
CA PRO A 21 13.07 -6.85 -31.31
C PRO A 21 11.92 -7.50 -30.52
N PRO A 22 11.16 -8.42 -31.13
CA PRO A 22 10.02 -9.05 -30.46
C PRO A 22 10.37 -9.70 -29.11
N LEU A 23 11.58 -10.24 -29.02
CA LEU A 23 12.13 -10.88 -27.83
C LEU A 23 13.35 -10.10 -27.34
N LEU A 24 13.42 -9.88 -26.02
CA LEU A 24 14.56 -9.30 -25.31
C LEU A 24 15.22 -10.37 -24.44
N LEU A 25 16.53 -10.28 -24.27
CA LEU A 25 17.29 -11.13 -23.36
C LEU A 25 17.27 -10.54 -21.94
N GLY A 26 16.59 -11.19 -21.00
CA GLY A 26 16.50 -10.80 -19.60
C GLY A 26 17.68 -11.31 -18.78
N GLY A 27 18.26 -10.41 -17.97
CA GLY A 27 19.47 -10.61 -17.19
C GLY A 27 19.25 -11.02 -15.74
N ALA A 28 18.00 -11.23 -15.31
CA ALA A 28 17.68 -11.65 -13.94
C ALA A 28 18.29 -13.03 -13.60
N VAL A 29 18.44 -13.90 -14.61
CA VAL A 29 19.09 -15.21 -14.49
C VAL A 29 20.58 -15.14 -14.14
N PHE A 30 21.23 -13.98 -14.32
CA PHE A 30 22.61 -13.73 -13.90
C PHE A 30 22.71 -13.26 -12.44
N ASN A 31 21.59 -13.22 -11.72
CA ASN A 31 21.52 -13.03 -10.27
C ASN A 31 21.81 -14.36 -9.55
N GLN A 32 22.47 -14.29 -8.39
CA GLN A 32 22.70 -15.42 -7.49
C GLN A 32 21.42 -16.11 -7.00
N GLN A 33 20.27 -15.41 -7.01
CA GLN A 33 18.97 -16.01 -6.69
C GLN A 33 18.57 -17.12 -7.67
N PHE A 34 18.88 -16.95 -8.96
CA PHE A 34 18.56 -17.92 -10.00
C PHE A 34 19.70 -18.91 -10.28
N ASN A 35 20.95 -18.50 -10.01
CA ASN A 35 22.13 -19.31 -10.30
C ASN A 35 23.21 -19.15 -9.23
N ASP A 36 23.61 -20.22 -8.55
CA ASP A 36 24.64 -20.17 -7.50
C ASP A 36 26.00 -19.63 -7.98
N ASN A 37 26.29 -19.71 -9.29
CA ASN A 37 27.54 -19.23 -9.87
C ASN A 37 27.32 -18.58 -11.24
N PRO A 38 26.80 -17.34 -11.27
CA PRO A 38 26.47 -16.65 -12.52
C PRO A 38 27.69 -16.36 -13.39
N GLU A 39 28.89 -16.26 -12.81
CA GLU A 39 30.15 -16.05 -13.56
C GLU A 39 30.51 -17.24 -14.47
N LYS A 40 30.00 -18.43 -14.18
CA LYS A 40 30.22 -19.64 -15.00
C LYS A 40 29.25 -19.77 -16.16
N LEU A 41 28.24 -18.90 -16.25
CA LEU A 41 27.26 -18.95 -17.34
C LEU A 41 27.93 -18.53 -18.67
N PRO A 42 27.53 -19.14 -19.80
CA PRO A 42 28.13 -18.87 -21.10
C PRO A 42 27.57 -17.57 -21.72
N ILE A 43 27.63 -16.46 -20.98
CA ILE A 43 26.97 -15.17 -21.31
C ILE A 43 27.39 -14.68 -22.69
N LYS A 44 28.69 -14.74 -23.00
CA LYS A 44 29.23 -14.36 -24.32
C LYS A 44 28.62 -15.16 -25.45
N ASP A 45 28.47 -16.48 -25.29
CA ASP A 45 27.92 -17.35 -26.33
C ASP A 45 26.41 -17.16 -26.47
N ILE A 46 25.72 -16.87 -25.36
CA ILE A 46 24.31 -16.47 -25.36
C ILE A 46 24.13 -15.15 -26.14
N LEU A 47 24.93 -14.12 -25.86
CA LEU A 47 24.88 -12.84 -26.57
C LEU A 47 25.18 -13.00 -28.06
N ARG A 48 26.23 -13.76 -28.42
CA ARG A 48 26.55 -14.05 -29.83
C ARG A 48 25.40 -14.76 -30.53
N LEU A 49 24.77 -15.75 -29.89
CA LEU A 49 23.62 -16.43 -30.46
C LEU A 49 22.43 -15.47 -30.62
N ALA A 50 22.13 -14.68 -29.58
CA ALA A 50 21.04 -13.72 -29.56
C ALA A 50 21.16 -12.71 -30.71
N PHE A 51 22.31 -12.04 -30.82
CA PHE A 51 22.54 -10.98 -31.81
C PHE A 51 22.61 -11.54 -33.24
N ASN A 52 23.21 -12.71 -33.46
CA ASN A 52 23.18 -13.37 -34.77
C ASN A 52 21.78 -13.85 -35.19
N ASN A 53 20.81 -13.87 -34.28
CA ASN A 53 19.43 -14.29 -34.55
C ASN A 53 18.41 -13.16 -34.34
N GLY A 54 18.84 -11.90 -34.25
CA GLY A 54 17.94 -10.74 -34.20
C GLY A 54 17.29 -10.48 -32.84
N VAL A 55 17.78 -11.11 -31.77
CA VAL A 55 17.45 -10.76 -30.36
C VAL A 55 18.43 -9.68 -29.91
N THR A 56 18.29 -8.47 -30.44
CA THR A 56 19.25 -7.36 -30.30
C THR A 56 18.91 -6.39 -29.16
N ALA A 57 18.32 -6.89 -28.08
CA ALA A 57 17.99 -6.07 -26.91
C ALA A 57 18.18 -6.88 -25.63
N ILE A 58 18.81 -6.26 -24.64
CA ILE A 58 19.06 -6.84 -23.31
C ILE A 58 18.29 -6.05 -22.26
N ASP A 59 17.75 -6.74 -21.26
CA ASP A 59 17.16 -6.17 -20.04
C ASP A 59 17.96 -6.62 -18.83
N THR A 60 18.45 -5.70 -18.02
CA THR A 60 19.21 -6.01 -16.79
C THR A 60 18.78 -5.07 -15.66
N SER A 61 19.48 -5.07 -14.52
CA SER A 61 19.23 -4.19 -13.38
C SER A 61 20.42 -4.19 -12.42
N PRO A 62 20.71 -3.07 -11.73
CA PRO A 62 21.63 -3.05 -10.60
C PRO A 62 21.26 -4.02 -9.47
N TYR A 63 19.97 -4.32 -9.30
CA TYR A 63 19.47 -5.27 -8.31
C TYR A 63 19.81 -6.74 -8.68
N TYR A 64 20.08 -7.04 -9.94
CA TYR A 64 20.33 -8.41 -10.40
C TYR A 64 21.75 -8.90 -10.09
N GLY A 65 22.22 -8.68 -8.86
CA GLY A 65 23.56 -9.05 -8.41
C GLY A 65 24.64 -8.59 -9.40
N PRO A 66 25.50 -9.49 -9.92
CA PRO A 66 26.58 -9.13 -10.84
C PRO A 66 26.13 -8.96 -12.31
N SER A 67 24.82 -9.01 -12.63
CA SER A 67 24.31 -9.05 -14.01
C SER A 67 24.85 -7.93 -14.90
N GLU A 68 24.82 -6.67 -14.46
CA GLU A 68 25.36 -5.54 -15.24
C GLU A 68 26.86 -5.67 -15.52
N LEU A 69 27.64 -6.09 -14.51
CA LEU A 69 29.09 -6.27 -14.64
C LEU A 69 29.42 -7.40 -15.61
N LEU A 70 28.72 -8.52 -15.51
CA LEU A 70 28.94 -9.69 -16.37
C LEU A 70 28.51 -9.41 -17.82
N LEU A 71 27.37 -8.74 -18.01
CA LEU A 71 26.92 -8.32 -19.33
C LEU A 71 27.86 -7.29 -19.94
N GLY A 72 28.29 -6.28 -19.19
CA GLY A 72 29.24 -5.27 -19.65
C GLY A 72 30.56 -5.87 -20.12
N ALA A 73 31.15 -6.77 -19.31
CA ALA A 73 32.36 -7.48 -19.69
C ALA A 73 32.17 -8.31 -20.98
N ALA A 74 31.08 -9.07 -21.08
CA ALA A 74 30.79 -9.90 -22.24
C ALA A 74 30.52 -9.07 -23.52
N LEU A 75 29.85 -7.91 -23.39
CA LEU A 75 29.60 -6.98 -24.49
C LEU A 75 30.90 -6.35 -24.99
N GLU A 76 31.80 -5.95 -24.09
CA GLU A 76 33.11 -5.41 -24.48
C GLU A 76 33.95 -6.46 -25.22
N GLU A 77 33.92 -7.72 -24.78
CA GLU A 77 34.60 -8.83 -25.45
C GLU A 77 34.10 -9.09 -26.89
N ILE A 78 32.81 -8.86 -27.17
CA ILE A 78 32.23 -9.09 -28.50
C ILE A 78 32.02 -7.81 -29.32
N LYS A 79 32.48 -6.66 -28.82
CA LYS A 79 32.27 -5.34 -29.42
C LYS A 79 32.75 -5.22 -30.86
N SER A 80 33.82 -5.93 -31.22
CA SER A 80 34.32 -5.97 -32.60
C SER A 80 33.39 -6.73 -33.56
N GLU A 81 32.58 -7.65 -33.03
CA GLU A 81 31.57 -8.39 -33.79
C GLU A 81 30.22 -7.66 -33.81
N PHE A 82 29.88 -7.02 -32.70
CA PHE A 82 28.62 -6.31 -32.46
C PHE A 82 28.89 -4.95 -31.78
N PRO A 83 29.11 -3.88 -32.57
CA PRO A 83 29.24 -2.54 -32.05
C PRO A 83 28.01 -2.07 -31.27
N ARG A 84 28.20 -1.11 -30.34
CA ARG A 84 27.19 -0.61 -29.40
C ARG A 84 25.90 -0.12 -30.08
N ASP A 85 26.01 0.42 -31.29
CA ASP A 85 24.89 0.93 -32.08
C ASP A 85 24.02 -0.18 -32.69
N GLN A 86 24.34 -1.46 -32.53
CA GLN A 86 23.59 -2.59 -33.10
C GLN A 86 22.65 -3.30 -32.13
N TYR A 87 22.55 -2.82 -30.88
CA TYR A 87 21.67 -3.41 -29.88
C TYR A 87 21.14 -2.36 -28.89
N TYR A 88 20.06 -2.73 -28.20
CA TYR A 88 19.46 -1.93 -27.15
C TYR A 88 19.89 -2.42 -25.76
N ILE A 89 20.20 -1.49 -24.87
CA ILE A 89 20.41 -1.76 -23.44
C ILE A 89 19.25 -1.17 -22.64
N VAL A 90 18.49 -2.06 -22.00
CA VAL A 90 17.46 -1.75 -21.02
C VAL A 90 18.02 -2.08 -19.63
N THR A 91 17.96 -1.14 -18.69
CA THR A 91 18.30 -1.38 -17.28
C THR A 91 17.29 -0.71 -16.36
N LYS A 92 17.54 -0.73 -15.05
CA LYS A 92 16.64 -0.20 -14.03
C LYS A 92 17.39 0.65 -13.01
N ALA A 93 16.68 1.44 -12.23
CA ALA A 93 17.21 2.31 -11.18
C ALA A 93 16.31 2.30 -9.94
N GLY A 94 16.82 2.84 -8.83
CA GLY A 94 16.12 2.92 -7.54
C GLY A 94 16.45 1.73 -6.64
N ARG A 95 16.06 0.50 -7.04
CA ARG A 95 16.39 -0.72 -6.30
C ARG A 95 17.78 -1.25 -6.66
N VAL A 96 18.66 -1.42 -5.68
CA VAL A 96 20.04 -1.93 -5.88
C VAL A 96 20.37 -3.16 -5.06
N GLN A 97 19.67 -3.39 -3.95
CA GLN A 97 19.77 -4.59 -3.10
C GLN A 97 18.36 -4.97 -2.61
N LEU A 98 18.24 -6.04 -1.81
CA LEU A 98 16.94 -6.58 -1.38
C LEU A 98 16.09 -5.51 -0.67
N ASP A 99 16.68 -4.79 0.28
CA ASP A 99 16.01 -3.81 1.17
C ASP A 99 16.48 -2.36 0.92
N ASP A 100 17.11 -2.10 -0.22
CA ASP A 100 17.70 -0.78 -0.55
C ASP A 100 16.95 -0.15 -1.73
N PHE A 101 15.97 0.71 -1.37
CA PHE A 101 15.12 1.47 -2.27
C PHE A 101 15.33 2.97 -2.04
N ASP A 102 16.31 3.56 -2.74
CA ASP A 102 16.56 5.01 -2.69
C ASP A 102 16.17 5.64 -4.02
N TYR A 103 15.00 6.30 -3.99
CA TYR A 103 14.38 6.95 -5.13
C TYR A 103 14.62 8.47 -5.14
N SER A 104 15.47 8.99 -4.26
CA SER A 104 15.87 10.39 -4.34
C SER A 104 16.49 10.71 -5.70
N ALA A 105 16.28 11.91 -6.20
CA ALA A 105 16.83 12.33 -7.50
C ALA A 105 18.36 12.13 -7.56
N GLU A 106 19.08 12.43 -6.48
CA GLU A 106 20.53 12.22 -6.42
C GLU A 106 20.90 10.74 -6.58
N HIS A 107 20.20 9.84 -5.91
CA HIS A 107 20.47 8.41 -6.00
C HIS A 107 20.13 7.86 -7.39
N ILE A 108 18.98 8.24 -7.97
CA ILE A 108 18.58 7.80 -9.30
C ILE A 108 19.65 8.16 -10.33
N ARG A 109 20.15 9.41 -10.29
CA ARG A 109 21.25 9.83 -11.15
C ARG A 109 22.51 8.99 -10.92
N LYS A 110 22.94 8.80 -9.67
CA LYS A 110 24.11 7.96 -9.34
C LYS A 110 23.93 6.53 -9.84
N SER A 111 22.73 5.97 -9.70
CA SER A 111 22.40 4.63 -10.15
C SER A 111 22.55 4.49 -11.66
N VAL A 112 22.00 5.43 -12.43
CA VAL A 112 22.11 5.45 -13.90
C VAL A 112 23.57 5.59 -14.34
N LEU A 113 24.34 6.49 -13.74
CA LEU A 113 25.76 6.68 -14.08
C LEU A 113 26.60 5.45 -13.76
N ARG A 114 26.31 4.76 -12.65
CA ARG A 114 26.95 3.49 -12.30
C ARG A 114 26.61 2.39 -13.29
N SER A 115 25.37 2.31 -13.79
CA SER A 115 24.99 1.35 -14.82
C SER A 115 25.76 1.59 -16.13
N LEU A 116 25.97 2.84 -16.54
CA LEU A 116 26.82 3.18 -17.71
C LEU A 116 28.24 2.65 -17.55
N GLU A 117 28.85 2.88 -16.38
CA GLU A 117 30.19 2.38 -16.05
C GLU A 117 30.24 0.85 -16.12
N ARG A 118 29.29 0.16 -15.47
CA ARG A 118 29.26 -1.31 -15.42
C ARG A 118 29.01 -1.96 -16.79
N LEU A 119 28.22 -1.31 -17.63
CA LEU A 119 27.85 -1.81 -18.97
C LEU A 119 28.78 -1.30 -20.08
N HIS A 120 29.83 -0.55 -19.72
CA HIS A 120 30.88 -0.06 -20.64
C HIS A 120 30.31 0.74 -21.82
N THR A 121 29.33 1.61 -21.54
CA THR A 121 28.62 2.42 -22.54
C THR A 121 28.45 3.87 -22.08
N ASP A 122 28.25 4.78 -23.02
CA ASP A 122 28.04 6.22 -22.78
C ASP A 122 26.54 6.62 -22.79
N TYR A 123 25.66 5.75 -23.27
CA TYR A 123 24.20 5.92 -23.17
C TYR A 123 23.45 4.61 -22.87
N LEU A 124 22.26 4.75 -22.30
CA LEU A 124 21.27 3.67 -22.12
C LEU A 124 20.05 3.90 -23.00
N ASP A 125 19.47 2.84 -23.56
CA ASP A 125 18.32 2.97 -24.44
C ASP A 125 17.02 3.14 -23.65
N LEU A 126 16.86 2.43 -22.55
CA LEU A 126 15.67 2.54 -21.69
C LEU A 126 16.04 2.28 -20.23
N VAL A 127 15.55 3.13 -19.32
CA VAL A 127 15.70 2.93 -17.87
C VAL A 127 14.33 2.89 -17.20
N TYR A 128 14.09 1.84 -16.42
CA TYR A 128 12.92 1.74 -15.55
C TYR A 128 13.23 2.15 -14.11
N LEU A 129 12.28 2.75 -13.40
CA LEU A 129 12.26 2.61 -11.93
C LEU A 129 11.82 1.19 -11.56
N HIS A 130 12.57 0.55 -10.66
CA HIS A 130 12.44 -0.89 -10.37
C HIS A 130 11.59 -1.17 -9.14
N ASP A 131 10.55 -1.99 -9.31
CA ASP A 131 9.64 -2.40 -8.24
C ASP A 131 9.05 -1.20 -7.51
N VAL A 132 8.36 -0.35 -8.28
CA VAL A 132 7.83 0.93 -7.80
C VAL A 132 6.81 0.76 -6.67
N GLU A 133 6.22 -0.41 -6.50
CA GLU A 133 5.26 -0.71 -5.43
C GLU A 133 5.86 -0.72 -4.02
N PHE A 134 7.20 -0.70 -3.89
CA PHE A 134 7.91 -0.63 -2.61
C PHE A 134 8.26 0.81 -2.19
N VAL A 135 7.80 1.83 -2.91
CA VAL A 135 8.17 3.22 -2.66
C VAL A 135 6.92 4.10 -2.62
N SER A 136 6.98 5.16 -1.81
CA SER A 136 5.91 6.16 -1.78
C SER A 136 5.73 6.81 -3.14
N GLU A 137 4.49 7.20 -3.45
CA GLU A 137 4.18 7.87 -4.70
C GLU A 137 4.99 9.17 -4.90
N GLU A 138 5.23 9.93 -3.83
CA GLU A 138 6.08 11.13 -3.88
C GLU A 138 7.50 10.80 -4.32
N GLY A 139 8.10 9.73 -3.77
CA GLY A 139 9.42 9.26 -4.17
C GLY A 139 9.46 8.79 -5.63
N ILE A 140 8.40 8.13 -6.11
CA ILE A 140 8.28 7.73 -7.52
C ILE A 140 8.25 8.97 -8.43
N LEU A 141 7.49 10.01 -8.07
CA LEU A 141 7.39 11.24 -8.86
C LEU A 141 8.73 12.01 -8.88
N GLU A 142 9.43 12.08 -7.76
CA GLU A 142 10.77 12.68 -7.70
C GLU A 142 11.75 11.93 -8.62
N ALA A 143 11.79 10.60 -8.51
CA ALA A 143 12.64 9.74 -9.31
C ALA A 143 12.35 9.84 -10.82
N LEU A 144 11.07 9.85 -11.21
CA LEU A 144 10.65 10.00 -12.61
C LEU A 144 11.02 11.37 -13.17
N THR A 145 10.91 12.43 -12.35
CA THR A 145 11.36 13.77 -12.74
C THR A 145 12.86 13.78 -13.03
N GLU A 146 13.66 13.05 -12.26
CA GLU A 146 15.10 12.94 -12.53
C GLU A 146 15.40 12.11 -13.78
N LEU A 147 14.72 10.98 -14.00
CA LEU A 147 14.87 10.22 -15.25
C LEU A 147 14.50 11.07 -16.47
N ARG A 148 13.48 11.94 -16.36
CA ARG A 148 13.14 12.87 -17.43
C ARG A 148 14.28 13.84 -17.73
N LYS A 149 14.95 14.41 -16.72
CA LYS A 149 16.14 15.26 -16.93
C LYS A 149 17.28 14.49 -17.59
N LEU A 150 17.56 13.27 -17.14
CA LEU A 150 18.59 12.41 -17.73
C LEU A 150 18.32 12.11 -19.21
N LYS A 151 17.04 12.02 -19.60
CA LYS A 151 16.63 11.91 -20.99
C LYS A 151 16.87 13.20 -21.76
N ASP A 152 16.52 14.34 -21.20
CA ASP A 152 16.74 15.65 -21.82
C ASP A 152 18.25 15.96 -22.00
N GLU A 153 19.09 15.44 -21.10
CA GLU A 153 20.56 15.47 -21.19
C GLU A 153 21.15 14.49 -22.22
N GLY A 154 20.35 13.55 -22.74
CA GLY A 154 20.79 12.55 -23.70
C GLY A 154 21.56 11.36 -23.10
N ILE A 155 21.61 11.24 -21.77
CA ILE A 155 22.27 10.13 -21.06
C ILE A 155 21.44 8.85 -21.21
N ILE A 156 20.12 8.98 -21.20
CA ILE A 156 19.18 7.89 -21.49
C ILE A 156 18.27 8.29 -22.66
N ARG A 157 17.80 7.33 -23.46
CA ARG A 157 16.89 7.64 -24.58
C ARG A 157 15.42 7.62 -24.18
N HIS A 158 15.05 6.67 -23.31
CA HIS A 158 13.67 6.44 -22.87
C HIS A 158 13.63 6.13 -21.37
N PHE A 159 12.49 6.37 -20.74
CA PHE A 159 12.28 6.06 -19.33
C PHE A 159 10.89 5.49 -19.04
N GLY A 160 10.76 4.81 -17.91
CA GLY A 160 9.53 4.13 -17.53
C GLY A 160 9.51 3.64 -16.08
N ILE A 161 8.50 2.83 -15.76
CA ILE A 161 8.39 2.11 -14.49
C ILE A 161 8.22 0.60 -14.70
N SER A 162 8.61 -0.17 -13.69
CA SER A 162 8.39 -1.61 -13.62
C SER A 162 7.91 -2.01 -12.23
N GLY A 163 7.05 -3.02 -12.14
CA GLY A 163 6.51 -3.51 -10.87
C GLY A 163 5.56 -4.69 -11.04
N TYR A 164 5.14 -5.28 -9.91
CA TYR A 164 4.25 -6.45 -9.90
C TYR A 164 2.76 -6.09 -9.99
N PRO A 165 2.16 -5.26 -9.10
CA PRO A 165 0.71 -5.06 -9.12
C PRO A 165 0.33 -4.22 -10.35
N VAL A 166 -0.40 -4.83 -11.29
CA VAL A 166 -0.73 -4.22 -12.59
C VAL A 166 -1.53 -2.94 -12.43
N ASP A 167 -2.44 -2.94 -11.46
CA ASP A 167 -3.27 -1.80 -11.09
C ASP A 167 -2.45 -0.63 -10.55
N PHE A 168 -1.44 -0.90 -9.72
CA PHE A 168 -0.55 0.12 -9.18
C PHE A 168 0.33 0.75 -10.27
N ILE A 169 1.00 -0.06 -11.09
CA ILE A 169 1.81 0.49 -12.20
C ILE A 169 0.94 1.22 -13.23
N TYR A 170 -0.32 0.81 -13.43
CA TYR A 170 -1.29 1.56 -14.23
C TYR A 170 -1.67 2.91 -13.58
N HIS A 171 -1.91 2.92 -12.27
CA HIS A 171 -2.24 4.13 -11.52
C HIS A 171 -1.15 5.19 -11.66
N ILE A 172 0.11 4.82 -11.41
CA ILE A 172 1.25 5.73 -11.59
C ILE A 172 1.35 6.20 -13.04
N ALA A 173 1.29 5.28 -14.01
CA ALA A 173 1.45 5.62 -15.44
C ALA A 173 0.36 6.59 -15.92
N SER A 174 -0.89 6.42 -15.49
CA SER A 174 -2.01 7.30 -15.86
C SER A 174 -1.92 8.67 -15.17
N LYS A 175 -1.46 8.72 -13.92
CA LYS A 175 -1.31 9.98 -13.19
C LYS A 175 -0.25 10.89 -13.78
N VAL A 176 0.93 10.36 -14.11
CA VAL A 176 2.09 11.17 -14.52
C VAL A 176 1.90 11.88 -15.87
N VAL A 177 0.95 11.43 -16.69
CA VAL A 177 0.51 12.16 -17.89
C VAL A 177 0.12 13.61 -17.57
N HIS A 178 -0.43 13.84 -16.38
CA HIS A 178 -0.88 15.14 -15.91
C HIS A 178 0.16 15.92 -15.09
N VAL A 179 1.37 15.37 -14.92
CA VAL A 179 2.49 16.01 -14.22
C VAL A 179 3.42 16.63 -15.27
N PRO A 180 3.43 17.97 -15.46
CA PRO A 180 4.14 18.62 -16.57
C PRO A 180 5.65 18.31 -16.63
N GLU A 181 6.28 18.13 -15.47
CA GLU A 181 7.71 17.86 -15.33
C GLU A 181 8.09 16.45 -15.81
N ILE A 182 7.12 15.53 -15.91
CA ILE A 182 7.34 14.13 -16.28
C ILE A 182 6.71 13.83 -17.65
N GLY A 183 5.41 14.12 -17.79
CA GLY A 183 4.58 13.73 -18.92
C GLY A 183 4.35 12.21 -19.02
N SER A 184 3.89 11.75 -20.17
CA SER A 184 3.68 10.30 -20.38
C SER A 184 5.00 9.53 -20.36
N LEU A 185 4.95 8.34 -19.74
CA LEU A 185 6.08 7.41 -19.73
C LEU A 185 6.32 6.84 -21.13
N ASP A 186 7.58 6.55 -21.46
CA ASP A 186 7.89 5.91 -22.74
C ASP A 186 7.57 4.41 -22.69
N ALA A 187 7.82 3.75 -21.56
CA ALA A 187 7.54 2.34 -21.39
C ALA A 187 7.07 1.94 -19.98
N VAL A 188 6.34 0.83 -19.90
CA VAL A 188 5.97 0.14 -18.64
C VAL A 188 6.34 -1.33 -18.78
N MET A 189 6.91 -1.92 -17.73
CA MET A 189 7.15 -3.36 -17.66
C MET A 189 6.37 -3.99 -16.51
N SER A 190 5.49 -4.93 -16.85
CA SER A 190 4.91 -5.86 -15.89
C SER A 190 5.66 -7.18 -15.95
N TYR A 191 5.80 -7.86 -14.82
CA TYR A 191 6.31 -9.23 -14.79
C TYR A 191 5.27 -10.20 -14.22
N SER A 192 5.25 -11.44 -14.73
CA SER A 192 4.39 -12.53 -14.26
C SER A 192 2.86 -12.34 -14.40
N ASN A 193 2.37 -11.24 -14.98
CA ASN A 193 0.92 -10.98 -15.14
C ASN A 193 0.38 -11.12 -16.58
N PHE A 194 1.21 -11.62 -17.50
CA PHE A 194 0.75 -12.06 -18.83
C PHE A 194 1.50 -13.32 -19.24
N ASN A 195 1.01 -14.47 -18.79
CA ASN A 195 1.53 -15.79 -19.10
C ASN A 195 0.38 -16.80 -19.11
N LEU A 196 0.70 -18.09 -19.24
CA LEU A 196 -0.30 -19.15 -19.36
C LEU A 196 -1.15 -19.35 -18.11
N GLN A 197 -0.67 -18.94 -16.93
CA GLN A 197 -1.38 -19.03 -15.66
C GLN A 197 -2.09 -17.72 -15.27
N ASN A 198 -1.55 -16.55 -15.67
CA ASN A 198 -2.09 -15.25 -15.27
C ASN A 198 -2.16 -14.27 -16.47
N GLU A 199 -3.36 -13.75 -16.73
CA GLU A 199 -3.67 -12.81 -17.82
C GLU A 199 -4.16 -11.44 -17.33
N ILE A 200 -3.98 -11.08 -16.06
CA ILE A 200 -4.48 -9.82 -15.49
C ILE A 200 -4.04 -8.61 -16.32
N LEU A 201 -2.79 -8.59 -16.80
CA LEU A 201 -2.27 -7.50 -17.63
C LEU A 201 -3.11 -7.29 -18.91
N ARG A 202 -3.72 -8.34 -19.46
CA ARG A 202 -4.57 -8.25 -20.68
C ARG A 202 -5.68 -7.21 -20.51
N GLN A 203 -6.25 -7.11 -19.30
CA GLN A 203 -7.35 -6.19 -18.99
C GLN A 203 -6.91 -4.72 -18.95
N TYR A 204 -5.62 -4.48 -18.71
CA TYR A 204 -5.03 -3.14 -18.58
C TYR A 204 -4.37 -2.64 -19.86
N ILE A 205 -4.07 -3.52 -20.83
CA ILE A 205 -3.41 -3.14 -22.10
C ILE A 205 -4.10 -1.93 -22.77
N PRO A 206 -5.43 -1.91 -22.98
CA PRO A 206 -6.08 -0.75 -23.59
C PRO A 206 -5.91 0.53 -22.76
N LYS A 207 -6.01 0.42 -21.43
CA LYS A 207 -5.90 1.54 -20.49
C LYS A 207 -4.51 2.16 -20.50
N PHE A 208 -3.45 1.35 -20.55
CA PHE A 208 -2.08 1.86 -20.69
C PHE A 208 -1.90 2.71 -21.95
N TYR A 209 -2.41 2.24 -23.08
CA TYR A 209 -2.25 2.95 -24.34
C TYR A 209 -3.18 4.18 -24.47
N GLN A 210 -4.40 4.10 -23.96
CA GLN A 210 -5.41 5.16 -24.10
C GLN A 210 -5.29 6.22 -23.00
N ASP A 211 -5.30 5.78 -21.74
CA ASP A 211 -5.38 6.67 -20.58
C ASP A 211 -3.99 7.17 -20.19
N ALA A 212 -3.00 6.27 -20.13
CA ALA A 212 -1.62 6.61 -19.77
C ALA A 212 -0.77 7.08 -20.97
N GLN A 213 -1.32 7.09 -22.19
CA GLN A 213 -0.64 7.49 -23.43
C GLN A 213 0.72 6.80 -23.63
N LEU A 214 0.81 5.54 -23.20
CA LEU A 214 2.05 4.77 -23.18
C LEU A 214 2.55 4.48 -24.61
N LYS A 215 3.86 4.53 -24.84
CA LYS A 215 4.42 4.17 -26.17
C LYS A 215 4.71 2.68 -26.27
N LYS A 216 5.08 2.03 -25.17
CA LYS A 216 5.45 0.62 -25.19
C LYS A 216 5.16 -0.12 -23.88
N LEU A 217 4.51 -1.27 -23.98
CA LEU A 217 4.37 -2.22 -22.87
C LEU A 217 5.34 -3.42 -23.05
N LEU A 218 5.99 -3.82 -21.96
CA LEU A 218 6.84 -5.00 -21.90
C LEU A 218 6.29 -6.01 -20.89
N ASN A 219 6.42 -7.29 -21.23
CA ASN A 219 6.02 -8.42 -20.39
C ASN A 219 7.24 -9.28 -20.07
N ALA A 220 7.61 -9.31 -18.80
CA ALA A 220 8.72 -10.10 -18.28
C ALA A 220 8.23 -11.31 -17.48
N SER A 221 9.13 -12.25 -17.20
CA SER A 221 8.82 -13.47 -16.44
C SER A 221 7.64 -14.25 -17.03
N ILE A 222 7.69 -14.53 -18.34
CA ILE A 222 6.63 -15.31 -19.03
C ILE A 222 6.51 -16.76 -18.53
N LEU A 223 7.52 -17.25 -17.82
CA LEU A 223 7.48 -18.54 -17.12
C LEU A 223 7.13 -18.39 -15.64
N SER A 224 6.64 -17.20 -15.25
CA SER A 224 6.29 -16.82 -13.90
C SER A 224 7.41 -17.20 -12.92
N MET A 225 8.60 -16.61 -13.09
CA MET A 225 9.77 -16.83 -12.21
C MET A 225 10.13 -18.31 -11.97
N SER A 226 10.04 -19.16 -13.01
CA SER A 226 10.28 -20.62 -13.02
C SER A 226 9.10 -21.51 -12.62
N LEU A 227 7.93 -20.95 -12.34
CA LEU A 227 6.74 -21.71 -11.96
C LEU A 227 6.16 -22.52 -13.13
N LEU A 228 6.24 -22.01 -14.36
CA LEU A 228 5.64 -22.64 -15.55
C LEU A 228 6.64 -23.54 -16.29
N ARG A 229 7.14 -24.57 -15.62
CA ARG A 229 8.06 -25.58 -16.19
C ARG A 229 7.96 -26.92 -15.45
N SER A 230 8.50 -27.99 -16.01
CA SER A 230 8.56 -29.31 -15.36
C SER A 230 9.60 -29.43 -14.24
N GLY A 231 10.67 -28.62 -14.29
CA GLY A 231 11.68 -28.55 -13.23
C GLY A 231 11.19 -27.86 -11.95
N SER A 232 11.93 -28.03 -10.86
CA SER A 232 11.55 -27.47 -9.55
C SER A 232 11.46 -25.93 -9.57
N THR A 233 10.37 -25.37 -9.09
CA THR A 233 10.27 -23.94 -8.79
C THR A 233 11.37 -23.54 -7.80
N HIS A 234 12.02 -22.40 -8.01
CA HIS A 234 13.02 -21.91 -7.08
C HIS A 234 12.40 -21.63 -5.69
N SER A 235 13.16 -21.88 -4.62
CA SER A 235 12.70 -21.75 -3.24
C SER A 235 12.31 -20.33 -2.85
N PHE A 236 12.91 -19.31 -3.49
CA PHE A 236 12.59 -17.91 -3.25
C PHE A 236 11.25 -17.46 -3.89
N HIS A 237 10.60 -18.31 -4.70
CA HIS A 237 9.40 -17.89 -5.42
C HIS A 237 8.27 -17.58 -4.42
N PRO A 238 7.61 -16.41 -4.53
CA PRO A 238 6.58 -15.95 -3.60
C PRO A 238 5.20 -16.63 -3.72
N ALA A 239 5.05 -17.61 -4.61
CA ALA A 239 3.78 -18.29 -4.82
C ALA A 239 3.46 -19.20 -3.62
N SER A 240 2.17 -19.39 -3.34
CA SER A 240 1.67 -20.37 -2.37
C SER A 240 2.20 -21.77 -2.69
N ASP A 241 2.30 -22.63 -1.68
CA ASP A 241 2.72 -24.02 -1.90
C ASP A 241 1.68 -24.78 -2.74
N GLU A 242 0.41 -24.40 -2.62
CA GLU A 242 -0.71 -24.88 -3.40
C GLU A 242 -0.53 -24.52 -4.89
N LEU A 243 -0.27 -23.26 -5.22
CA LEU A 243 -0.01 -22.81 -6.60
C LEU A 243 1.23 -23.49 -7.20
N LYS A 244 2.33 -23.56 -6.42
CA LYS A 244 3.55 -24.28 -6.83
C LYS A 244 3.26 -25.74 -7.15
N LYS A 245 2.47 -26.40 -6.30
CA LYS A 245 2.07 -27.79 -6.49
C LYS A 245 1.15 -27.95 -7.71
N ALA A 246 0.17 -27.06 -7.89
CA ALA A 246 -0.74 -27.07 -9.02
C ALA A 246 0.04 -26.97 -10.35
N CYS A 247 0.94 -25.98 -10.48
CA CYS A 247 1.77 -25.84 -11.68
C CYS A 247 2.66 -27.07 -11.95
N LYS A 248 3.25 -27.66 -10.90
CA LYS A 248 4.07 -28.88 -11.02
C LYS A 248 3.26 -30.10 -11.47
N ASP A 249 2.06 -30.27 -10.90
CA ASP A 249 1.16 -31.36 -11.25
C ASP A 249 0.63 -31.18 -12.68
N THR A 250 0.28 -29.95 -13.05
CA THR A 250 -0.12 -29.58 -14.42
C THR A 250 1.01 -29.83 -15.43
N ALA A 251 2.26 -29.46 -15.11
CA ALA A 251 3.40 -29.74 -15.98
C ALA A 251 3.58 -31.25 -16.21
N SER A 252 3.46 -32.04 -15.13
CA SER A 252 3.57 -33.50 -15.20
C SER A 252 2.45 -34.13 -16.02
N ALA A 253 1.22 -33.64 -15.86
CA ALA A 253 0.06 -34.12 -16.60
C ALA A 253 0.13 -33.73 -18.09
N LEU A 254 0.49 -32.48 -18.39
CA LEU A 254 0.69 -31.99 -19.76
C LEU A 254 1.75 -32.81 -20.50
N GLN A 255 2.89 -33.09 -19.85
CA GLN A 255 3.94 -33.91 -20.42
C GLN A 255 3.47 -35.35 -20.69
N LYS A 256 2.63 -35.92 -19.83
CA LYS A 256 2.09 -37.28 -19.97
C LYS A 256 1.01 -37.38 -21.06
N GLU A 257 0.11 -36.41 -21.14
CA GLU A 257 -1.07 -36.46 -21.99
C GLU A 257 -0.81 -35.90 -23.40
N HIS A 258 0.01 -34.84 -23.49
CA HIS A 258 0.27 -34.13 -24.75
C HIS A 258 1.72 -34.23 -25.21
N GLY A 259 2.66 -34.71 -24.37
CA GLY A 259 4.07 -34.78 -24.72
C GLY A 259 4.76 -33.41 -24.78
N ILE A 260 4.18 -32.39 -24.15
CA ILE A 260 4.62 -30.99 -24.24
C ILE A 260 5.25 -30.54 -22.92
N GLU A 261 6.42 -29.90 -23.01
CA GLU A 261 7.04 -29.21 -21.89
C GLU A 261 6.28 -27.90 -21.58
N LEU A 262 5.92 -27.69 -20.31
CA LEU A 262 5.13 -26.53 -19.89
C LEU A 262 5.82 -25.20 -20.22
N ALA A 263 7.15 -25.14 -20.08
CA ALA A 263 7.92 -23.94 -20.43
C ALA A 263 7.81 -23.57 -21.91
N ASP A 264 7.80 -24.56 -22.79
CA ASP A 264 7.67 -24.33 -24.24
C ASP A 264 6.28 -23.81 -24.59
N LEU A 265 5.24 -24.41 -23.99
CA LEU A 265 3.85 -23.98 -24.18
C LEU A 265 3.63 -22.57 -23.64
N ALA A 266 4.12 -22.26 -22.43
CA ALA A 266 4.03 -20.93 -21.84
C ALA A 266 4.78 -19.88 -22.67
N THR A 267 5.94 -20.24 -23.22
CA THR A 267 6.69 -19.38 -24.14
C THR A 267 5.91 -19.09 -25.41
N ARG A 268 5.37 -20.12 -26.07
CA ARG A 268 4.53 -19.94 -27.27
C ARG A 268 3.28 -19.13 -26.97
N TYR A 269 2.66 -19.35 -25.82
CA TYR A 269 1.48 -18.62 -25.36
C TYR A 269 1.77 -17.11 -25.26
N ALA A 270 2.81 -16.72 -24.52
CA ALA A 270 3.19 -15.32 -24.40
C ALA A 270 3.55 -14.68 -25.76
N ILE A 271 4.26 -15.41 -26.63
CA ILE A 271 4.60 -14.94 -27.98
C ILE A 271 3.35 -14.71 -28.84
N ARG A 272 2.40 -15.64 -28.79
CA ARG A 272 1.17 -15.60 -29.59
C ARG A 272 0.23 -14.51 -29.12
N GLU A 273 0.04 -14.42 -27.81
CA GLU A 273 -1.00 -13.60 -27.20
C GLU A 273 -0.54 -12.19 -26.82
N PHE A 274 0.74 -11.98 -26.50
CA PHE A 274 1.23 -10.67 -26.02
C PHE A 274 1.92 -9.82 -27.09
N LEU A 275 2.66 -10.42 -28.03
CA LEU A 275 3.42 -9.65 -29.04
C LEU A 275 2.59 -8.68 -29.91
N PRO A 276 1.28 -8.88 -30.17
CA PRO A 276 0.47 -7.86 -30.83
C PRO A 276 0.41 -6.53 -30.07
N PHE A 277 0.67 -6.55 -28.76
CA PHE A 277 0.51 -5.41 -27.86
C PHE A 277 1.84 -4.88 -27.31
N GLY A 278 2.94 -5.64 -27.40
CA GLY A 278 4.18 -5.28 -26.72
C GLY A 278 5.35 -6.20 -27.06
N ASN A 279 6.36 -6.19 -26.20
CA ASN A 279 7.58 -7.00 -26.37
C ASN A 279 7.78 -7.92 -25.15
N VAL A 280 8.39 -9.09 -25.38
CA VAL A 280 8.57 -10.13 -24.36
C VAL A 280 10.02 -10.18 -23.88
N VAL A 281 10.23 -10.23 -22.58
CA VAL A 281 11.56 -10.43 -21.96
C VAL A 281 11.74 -11.89 -21.53
N LEU A 282 12.79 -12.53 -22.01
CA LEU A 282 13.10 -13.94 -21.78
C LEU A 282 14.23 -14.12 -20.78
N GLY A 283 14.04 -14.94 -19.74
CA GLY A 283 15.13 -15.41 -18.90
C GLY A 283 15.70 -16.72 -19.45
N VAL A 284 16.98 -16.73 -19.86
CA VAL A 284 17.68 -17.94 -20.35
C VAL A 284 19.08 -18.02 -19.77
N SER A 285 19.41 -19.15 -19.16
CA SER A 285 20.71 -19.41 -18.53
C SER A 285 21.67 -20.14 -19.47
N THR A 286 21.16 -20.74 -20.54
CA THR A 286 21.97 -21.53 -21.49
C THR A 286 21.73 -21.14 -22.94
N VAL A 287 22.71 -21.44 -23.79
CA VAL A 287 22.61 -21.30 -25.24
C VAL A 287 21.45 -22.13 -25.80
N GLU A 288 21.18 -23.31 -25.23
CA GLU A 288 20.13 -24.20 -25.73
C GLU A 288 18.73 -23.69 -25.40
N GLU A 289 18.52 -23.13 -24.21
CA GLU A 289 17.27 -22.46 -23.84
C GLU A 289 16.97 -21.29 -24.79
N LEU A 290 17.98 -20.48 -25.15
CA LEU A 290 17.81 -19.41 -26.13
C LEU A 290 17.47 -19.94 -27.53
N LYS A 291 18.16 -20.99 -28.00
CA LYS A 291 17.81 -21.62 -29.29
C LYS A 291 16.37 -22.10 -29.29
N ASN A 292 15.97 -22.79 -28.22
CA ASN A 292 14.62 -23.29 -28.07
C ASN A 292 13.59 -22.15 -28.09
N ALA A 293 13.82 -21.05 -27.35
CA ALA A 293 12.93 -19.90 -27.38
C ALA A 293 12.78 -19.30 -28.80
N ILE A 294 13.86 -19.22 -29.58
CA ILE A 294 13.80 -18.77 -30.99
C ILE A 294 13.03 -19.77 -31.87
N VAL A 295 13.20 -21.07 -31.65
CA VAL A 295 12.41 -22.11 -32.33
C VAL A 295 10.92 -21.95 -31.99
N GLN A 296 10.58 -21.75 -30.72
CA GLN A 296 9.19 -21.53 -30.29
C GLN A 296 8.59 -20.26 -30.91
N TYR A 297 9.37 -19.18 -31.07
CA TYR A 297 8.95 -17.99 -31.80
C TYR A 297 8.53 -18.32 -33.23
N TRP A 298 9.34 -19.06 -33.98
CA TRP A 298 9.00 -19.46 -35.34
C TRP A 298 7.87 -20.48 -35.41
N ASN A 299 7.76 -21.38 -34.44
CA ASN A 299 6.61 -22.29 -34.36
C ASN A 299 5.29 -21.51 -34.28
N VAL A 300 5.25 -20.40 -33.55
CA VAL A 300 4.08 -19.51 -33.49
C VAL A 300 3.93 -18.70 -34.78
N LYS A 301 4.98 -18.02 -35.24
CA LYS A 301 4.90 -17.11 -36.40
C LYS A 301 4.62 -17.82 -37.72
N ASP A 302 5.20 -19.01 -37.92
CA ASP A 302 5.00 -19.84 -39.10
C ASP A 302 3.80 -20.81 -38.90
N GLN A 303 3.06 -20.70 -37.78
CA GLN A 303 1.86 -21.50 -37.46
C GLN A 303 2.10 -23.02 -37.54
N ILE A 304 3.29 -23.47 -37.12
CA ILE A 304 3.73 -24.88 -37.17
C ILE A 304 2.97 -25.72 -36.14
N VAL A 305 2.60 -25.11 -35.01
CA VAL A 305 1.95 -25.79 -33.87
C VAL A 305 0.62 -25.16 -33.52
N ASP A 306 -0.39 -26.02 -33.33
CA ASP A 306 -1.67 -25.66 -32.74
C ASP A 306 -1.66 -26.01 -31.25
N ASP A 307 -1.64 -24.97 -30.42
CA ASP A 307 -1.59 -25.08 -28.96
C ASP A 307 -2.99 -25.06 -28.32
N THR A 308 -4.07 -24.99 -29.10
CA THR A 308 -5.43 -24.72 -28.59
C THR A 308 -5.87 -25.72 -27.51
N GLU A 309 -5.70 -27.02 -27.78
CA GLU A 309 -6.08 -28.08 -26.85
C GLU A 309 -5.18 -28.08 -25.60
N ALA A 310 -3.87 -27.93 -25.78
CA ALA A 310 -2.90 -27.92 -24.69
C ALA A 310 -3.08 -26.71 -23.76
N VAL A 311 -3.37 -25.52 -24.30
CA VAL A 311 -3.70 -24.32 -23.51
C VAL A 311 -4.99 -24.54 -22.72
N ALA A 312 -6.04 -25.08 -23.35
CA ALA A 312 -7.30 -25.38 -22.67
C ALA A 312 -7.11 -26.41 -21.54
N PHE A 313 -6.27 -27.43 -21.77
CA PHE A 313 -5.90 -28.42 -20.78
C PHE A 313 -5.21 -27.76 -19.57
N VAL A 314 -4.16 -26.95 -19.80
CA VAL A 314 -3.42 -26.29 -18.71
C VAL A 314 -4.34 -25.38 -17.91
N LYS A 315 -5.14 -24.54 -18.58
CA LYS A 315 -6.07 -23.64 -17.90
C LYS A 315 -7.07 -24.41 -17.03
N LYS A 316 -7.65 -25.48 -17.58
CA LYS A 316 -8.55 -26.34 -16.82
C LYS A 316 -7.86 -27.02 -15.64
N SER A 317 -6.60 -27.45 -15.80
CA SER A 317 -5.84 -28.13 -14.75
C SER A 317 -5.44 -27.20 -13.60
N LEU A 318 -5.19 -25.92 -13.87
CA LEU A 318 -4.87 -24.92 -12.85
C LEU A 318 -6.10 -24.56 -12.01
N GLY A 319 -7.30 -24.57 -12.61
CA GLY A 319 -8.55 -24.40 -11.86
C GLY A 319 -8.63 -23.03 -11.16
N GLU A 320 -8.80 -23.04 -9.83
CA GLU A 320 -8.87 -21.82 -9.00
C GLU A 320 -7.54 -21.04 -8.96
N HIS A 321 -6.43 -21.68 -9.33
CA HIS A 321 -5.11 -21.06 -9.40
C HIS A 321 -4.87 -20.25 -10.69
N LEU A 322 -5.86 -20.17 -11.59
CA LEU A 322 -5.82 -19.25 -12.72
C LEU A 322 -5.96 -17.81 -12.25
N ASP A 323 -5.11 -16.93 -12.78
CA ASP A 323 -5.01 -15.52 -12.39
C ASP A 323 -4.71 -15.31 -10.89
N GLU A 324 -4.33 -16.36 -10.15
CA GLU A 324 -3.80 -16.22 -8.80
C GLU A 324 -2.55 -15.35 -8.84
N THR A 325 -2.52 -14.39 -7.92
CA THR A 325 -1.40 -13.50 -7.66
C THR A 325 -0.88 -13.77 -6.26
N TRP A 326 0.34 -13.32 -5.99
CA TRP A 326 0.92 -13.32 -4.65
C TRP A 326 1.15 -11.89 -4.20
N GLU A 327 1.31 -11.68 -2.90
CA GLU A 327 1.61 -10.35 -2.38
C GLU A 327 3.01 -9.91 -2.82
N SER A 328 3.08 -8.72 -3.42
CA SER A 328 4.30 -7.91 -3.42
C SER A 328 4.20 -7.05 -2.17
N GLU A 329 5.12 -7.21 -1.21
CA GLU A 329 5.12 -6.53 0.09
C GLU A 329 5.16 -5.00 -0.09
N THR A 330 3.99 -4.40 -0.34
CA THR A 330 3.79 -2.99 -0.61
C THR A 330 4.05 -2.18 0.66
N ILE A 331 4.77 -1.06 0.55
CA ILE A 331 4.72 -0.03 1.58
C ILE A 331 3.34 0.64 1.45
N HIS A 332 2.38 0.16 2.24
CA HIS A 332 1.08 0.76 2.51
C HIS A 332 0.23 1.21 1.30
N TYR A 333 -0.47 0.27 0.66
CA TYR A 333 -1.71 0.58 -0.06
C TYR A 333 -2.78 -0.53 0.04
N SER A 334 -3.06 -1.06 1.24
CA SER A 334 -4.12 -2.07 1.43
C SER A 334 -5.43 -1.53 2.01
N THR A 335 -5.66 -0.22 1.95
CA THR A 335 -6.94 0.38 2.41
C THR A 335 -7.64 1.12 1.27
N LYS A 336 -6.91 1.96 0.53
CA LYS A 336 -7.46 2.77 -0.57
C LYS A 336 -7.99 1.96 -1.77
N TYR A 337 -7.31 0.88 -2.16
CA TYR A 337 -7.70 0.08 -3.34
C TYR A 337 -8.79 -0.94 -3.04
N LEU A 338 -8.88 -1.44 -1.80
CA LEU A 338 -9.99 -2.30 -1.37
C LEU A 338 -11.31 -1.51 -1.37
N ILE A 339 -11.26 -0.22 -1.00
CA ILE A 339 -12.41 0.69 -1.04
C ILE A 339 -12.87 0.91 -2.49
N LEU A 340 -11.95 1.12 -3.45
CA LEU A 340 -12.28 1.29 -4.88
C LEU A 340 -12.87 0.05 -5.55
N TYR A 341 -12.47 -1.16 -5.15
CA TYR A 341 -12.97 -2.41 -5.76
C TYR A 341 -14.42 -2.77 -5.32
N ILE A 342 -14.90 -2.21 -4.21
CA ILE A 342 -16.27 -2.45 -3.69
C ILE A 342 -17.31 -1.55 -4.40
N TYR A 343 -16.90 -0.51 -5.13
CA TYR A 343 -17.82 0.43 -5.83
C TYR A 343 -18.50 -0.11 -7.10
N SER A 344 -18.60 -1.44 -7.28
CA SER A 344 -19.44 -2.00 -8.34
C SER A 344 -20.80 -2.48 -7.82
N HIS A 345 -21.77 -1.59 -7.98
CA HIS A 345 -23.23 -1.77 -8.08
C HIS A 345 -24.10 -1.62 -6.81
N PRO A 346 -25.17 -0.80 -6.91
CA PRO A 346 -26.10 -0.54 -5.83
C PRO A 346 -27.14 -1.66 -5.74
N THR A 347 -27.47 -2.06 -4.52
CA THR A 347 -28.78 -2.62 -4.23
C THR A 347 -29.39 -1.81 -3.11
N ALA A 348 -30.47 -1.10 -3.44
CA ALA A 348 -31.28 -0.37 -2.48
C ALA A 348 -31.71 -1.29 -1.34
N MET A 349 -31.58 -0.86 -0.08
CA MET A 349 -32.45 -1.29 1.03
C MET A 349 -32.08 -0.61 2.37
N SER A 350 -33.12 -0.07 3.02
CA SER A 350 -33.23 0.30 4.44
C SER A 350 -32.26 1.37 4.96
N THR A 351 -32.77 2.57 5.27
CA THR A 351 -31.99 3.60 5.99
C THR A 351 -32.06 3.33 7.50
N TYR A 352 -30.91 3.08 8.12
CA TYR A 352 -30.78 2.90 9.57
C TYR A 352 -30.22 4.18 10.22
N HIS A 353 -30.59 4.46 11.48
CA HIS A 353 -30.04 5.63 12.20
C HIS A 353 -28.94 5.25 13.18
N ALA A 354 -28.84 3.97 13.58
CA ALA A 354 -27.79 3.49 14.46
C ALA A 354 -27.26 2.13 14.01
N ALA A 355 -25.96 2.04 13.74
CA ALA A 355 -25.28 0.79 13.42
C ALA A 355 -24.18 0.49 14.43
N VAL A 356 -23.92 -0.79 14.63
CA VAL A 356 -22.81 -1.29 15.45
C VAL A 356 -21.98 -2.32 14.69
N ILE A 357 -20.66 -2.21 14.83
CA ILE A 357 -19.67 -3.14 14.31
C ILE A 357 -18.90 -3.76 15.48
N LEU A 358 -18.61 -5.05 15.40
CA LEU A 358 -17.72 -5.73 16.35
C LEU A 358 -16.36 -6.00 15.70
N ILE A 359 -15.28 -5.63 16.38
CA ILE A 359 -13.90 -5.94 16.02
C ILE A 359 -13.29 -6.81 17.12
N SER A 360 -12.84 -7.99 16.74
CA SER A 360 -12.32 -9.07 17.60
C SER A 360 -10.82 -9.32 17.39
N GLU A 361 -10.32 -8.99 16.20
CA GLU A 361 -8.92 -9.16 15.80
C GLU A 361 -8.31 -7.78 15.49
N VAL A 362 -7.98 -7.03 16.54
CA VAL A 362 -7.42 -5.67 16.42
C VAL A 362 -6.14 -5.59 15.58
N GLU A 363 -5.35 -6.67 15.53
CA GLU A 363 -4.14 -6.75 14.69
C GLU A 363 -4.44 -6.72 13.18
N LEU A 364 -5.68 -7.08 12.82
CA LEU A 364 -6.21 -7.14 11.46
C LEU A 364 -7.24 -6.04 11.21
N ILE A 365 -7.19 -4.90 11.92
CA ILE A 365 -8.18 -3.83 11.81
C ILE A 365 -8.55 -3.42 10.37
N HIS A 366 -7.59 -3.43 9.45
CA HIS A 366 -7.80 -3.08 8.04
C HIS A 366 -8.66 -4.10 7.26
N THR A 367 -8.78 -5.35 7.72
CA THR A 367 -9.63 -6.37 7.07
C THR A 367 -11.12 -6.05 7.27
N TYR A 368 -11.47 -5.22 8.27
CA TYR A 368 -12.83 -4.78 8.54
C TYR A 368 -13.33 -3.67 7.60
N THR A 369 -12.53 -3.23 6.62
CA THR A 369 -12.91 -2.23 5.61
C THR A 369 -14.26 -2.52 4.93
N PRO A 370 -14.54 -3.75 4.41
CA PRO A 370 -15.84 -4.04 3.79
C PRO A 370 -17.01 -3.94 4.77
N LEU A 371 -16.76 -4.26 6.05
CA LEU A 371 -17.75 -4.20 7.12
C LEU A 371 -18.10 -2.75 7.47
N ILE A 372 -17.07 -1.89 7.61
CA ILE A 372 -17.23 -0.46 7.87
C ILE A 372 -17.91 0.25 6.70
N GLN A 373 -17.50 -0.04 5.45
CA GLN A 373 -18.16 0.49 4.26
C GLN A 373 -19.64 0.10 4.23
N LYS A 374 -19.97 -1.18 4.44
CA LYS A 374 -21.37 -1.61 4.44
C LYS A 374 -22.18 -0.93 5.54
N ALA A 375 -21.59 -0.68 6.70
CA ALA A 375 -22.25 0.07 7.78
C ALA A 375 -22.60 1.47 7.31
N LEU A 376 -21.62 2.19 6.77
CA LEU A 376 -21.77 3.55 6.29
C LEU A 376 -22.77 3.66 5.14
N ASP A 377 -22.80 2.69 4.22
CA ASP A 377 -23.76 2.63 3.11
C ASP A 377 -25.20 2.35 3.57
N SER A 378 -25.36 1.73 4.74
CA SER A 378 -26.67 1.35 5.28
C SER A 378 -27.23 2.43 6.22
N LEU A 379 -26.43 3.43 6.59
CA LEU A 379 -26.82 4.48 7.52
C LEU A 379 -27.43 5.69 6.80
N GLU A 380 -28.53 6.22 7.34
CA GLU A 380 -29.08 7.50 6.93
C GLU A 380 -28.15 8.63 7.37
N ARG A 381 -27.80 9.58 6.51
CA ARG A 381 -26.96 10.71 6.91
C ARG A 381 -27.79 11.74 7.68
N SER A 382 -27.54 11.89 8.97
CA SER A 382 -28.15 12.90 9.84
C SER A 382 -27.26 13.21 11.04
N ASP A 383 -27.39 14.38 11.65
CA ASP A 383 -26.63 14.73 12.87
C ASP A 383 -26.93 13.81 14.06
N THR A 384 -28.03 13.06 13.99
CA THR A 384 -28.43 12.07 15.00
C THR A 384 -27.97 10.65 14.69
N THR A 385 -27.39 10.40 13.52
CA THR A 385 -26.98 9.07 13.09
C THR A 385 -25.67 8.67 13.75
N THR A 386 -25.59 7.44 14.25
CA THR A 386 -24.40 6.94 14.95
C THR A 386 -23.87 5.64 14.35
N LEU A 387 -22.55 5.54 14.26
CA LEU A 387 -21.83 4.29 14.04
C LEU A 387 -20.97 4.00 15.28
N ASP A 388 -21.32 2.95 16.01
CA ASP A 388 -20.50 2.48 17.12
C ASP A 388 -19.61 1.32 16.66
N ILE A 389 -18.30 1.43 16.87
CA ILE A 389 -17.34 0.36 16.60
C ILE A 389 -16.88 -0.18 17.96
N ILE A 390 -17.23 -1.42 18.26
CA ILE A 390 -16.92 -2.07 19.54
C ILE A 390 -15.68 -2.94 19.36
N ILE A 391 -14.60 -2.57 20.04
CA ILE A 391 -13.42 -3.41 20.18
C ILE A 391 -13.66 -4.41 21.30
N THR A 392 -13.84 -5.67 20.94
CA THR A 392 -14.11 -6.78 21.85
C THR A 392 -12.83 -7.45 22.35
N THR A 393 -11.69 -7.22 21.69
CA THR A 393 -10.38 -7.61 22.22
C THR A 393 -10.11 -6.83 23.50
N GLN A 394 -9.70 -7.54 24.57
CA GLN A 394 -9.34 -6.90 25.83
C GLN A 394 -8.07 -6.04 25.64
N ILE A 395 -8.16 -4.76 25.99
CA ILE A 395 -7.06 -3.79 25.94
C ILE A 395 -6.60 -3.48 27.35
N ASN A 396 -5.33 -3.72 27.64
CA ASN A 396 -4.76 -3.56 28.99
C ASN A 396 -3.74 -2.42 29.08
N LYS A 397 -3.26 -1.87 27.96
CA LYS A 397 -2.22 -0.83 27.96
C LYS A 397 -2.69 0.44 27.25
N LEU A 398 -2.30 1.60 27.77
CA LEU A 398 -2.70 2.89 27.21
C LEU A 398 -2.16 3.10 25.79
N ASN A 399 -0.92 2.68 25.53
CA ASN A 399 -0.30 2.78 24.20
C ASN A 399 -0.99 1.91 23.13
N GLN A 400 -1.52 0.75 23.53
CA GLN A 400 -2.30 -0.12 22.67
C GLN A 400 -3.63 0.54 22.32
N LEU A 401 -4.33 1.07 23.33
CA LEU A 401 -5.57 1.78 23.13
C LEU A 401 -5.39 2.98 22.18
N ASP A 402 -4.37 3.81 22.42
CA ASP A 402 -4.03 4.96 21.57
C ASP A 402 -3.85 4.54 20.10
N LYS A 403 -3.07 3.48 19.87
CA LYS A 403 -2.82 2.95 18.51
C LYS A 403 -4.10 2.41 17.85
N ILE A 404 -4.86 1.58 18.55
CA ILE A 404 -6.11 1.00 18.04
C ILE A 404 -7.11 2.10 17.68
N LEU A 405 -7.28 3.10 18.55
CA LEU A 405 -8.16 4.23 18.28
C LEU A 405 -7.71 5.02 17.05
N ALA A 406 -6.41 5.31 16.94
CA ALA A 406 -5.86 6.05 15.80
C ALA A 406 -6.10 5.30 14.48
N GLU A 407 -5.82 3.99 14.44
CA GLU A 407 -6.04 3.16 13.26
C GLU A 407 -7.54 3.06 12.92
N THR A 408 -8.41 2.86 13.91
CA THR A 408 -9.87 2.74 13.69
C THR A 408 -10.48 4.02 13.12
N TYR A 409 -10.16 5.17 13.73
CA TYR A 409 -10.70 6.46 13.29
C TYR A 409 -10.14 6.88 11.93
N THR A 410 -8.85 6.63 11.67
CA THR A 410 -8.22 6.91 10.36
C THR A 410 -8.88 6.08 9.28
N LEU A 411 -8.99 4.76 9.48
CA LEU A 411 -9.65 3.85 8.54
C LEU A 411 -11.08 4.28 8.22
N THR A 412 -11.87 4.61 9.26
CA THR A 412 -13.26 5.01 9.07
C THR A 412 -13.37 6.35 8.33
N THR A 413 -12.49 7.31 8.64
CA THR A 413 -12.45 8.61 7.97
C THR A 413 -12.08 8.47 6.51
N GLU A 414 -11.07 7.66 6.18
CA GLU A 414 -10.67 7.39 4.80
C GLU A 414 -11.81 6.79 3.98
N ILE A 415 -12.57 5.85 4.55
CA ILE A 415 -13.75 5.24 3.90
C ILE A 415 -14.82 6.30 3.60
N ILE A 416 -15.09 7.21 4.56
CA ILE A 416 -16.05 8.30 4.38
C ILE A 416 -15.58 9.29 3.32
N GLU A 417 -14.30 9.66 3.30
CA GLU A 417 -13.77 10.59 2.30
C GLU A 417 -13.80 10.01 0.88
N LEU A 418 -13.54 8.70 0.75
CA LEU A 418 -13.50 8.00 -0.54
C LEU A 418 -14.88 7.76 -1.15
N SER A 419 -15.96 7.79 -0.37
CA SER A 419 -17.32 7.74 -0.92
C SER A 419 -17.73 9.04 -1.64
N GLY A 420 -16.87 10.07 -1.63
CA GLY A 420 -17.16 11.38 -2.21
C GLY A 420 -18.19 12.17 -1.42
N GLU A 421 -18.50 11.72 -0.20
CA GLU A 421 -19.44 12.34 0.71
C GLU A 421 -18.69 13.23 1.72
N THR A 422 -19.29 14.35 2.13
CA THR A 422 -18.73 15.15 3.22
C THR A 422 -18.83 14.37 4.54
N THR A 423 -17.89 14.55 5.48
CA THR A 423 -17.89 13.92 6.82
C THR A 423 -19.10 14.29 7.70
N THR A 424 -20.04 15.06 7.17
CA THR A 424 -21.23 15.56 7.85
C THR A 424 -22.33 14.50 7.84
N GLY A 425 -22.76 14.03 9.01
CA GLY A 425 -24.00 13.26 9.17
C GLY A 425 -23.85 11.81 9.64
N VAL A 426 -22.68 11.37 10.11
CA VAL A 426 -22.54 10.14 10.91
C VAL A 426 -21.57 10.39 12.05
N ASN A 427 -22.01 10.14 13.28
CA ASN A 427 -21.17 10.24 14.47
C ASN A 427 -20.54 8.88 14.81
N VAL A 428 -19.23 8.76 14.56
CA VAL A 428 -18.45 7.55 14.84
C VAL A 428 -17.92 7.56 16.27
N THR A 429 -18.24 6.52 17.04
CA THR A 429 -17.69 6.30 18.40
C THR A 429 -17.02 4.93 18.47
N VAL A 430 -15.78 4.88 18.95
CA VAL A 430 -15.11 3.61 19.25
C VAL A 430 -15.30 3.30 20.74
N LEU A 431 -15.90 2.15 21.02
CA LEU A 431 -16.11 1.62 22.37
C LEU A 431 -15.13 0.46 22.58
N TYR A 432 -14.66 0.27 23.81
CA TYR A 432 -13.60 -0.71 24.11
C TYR A 432 -13.87 -1.43 25.43
N ASN A 433 -13.23 -2.60 25.59
CA ASN A 433 -13.41 -3.50 26.74
C ASN A 433 -14.91 -3.71 27.03
N ASP A 434 -15.29 -3.93 28.28
CA ASP A 434 -16.67 -4.24 28.65
C ASP A 434 -17.55 -3.02 29.00
N HIS A 435 -17.02 -1.79 28.91
CA HIS A 435 -17.75 -0.56 29.30
C HIS A 435 -19.04 -0.33 28.52
N TYR A 436 -19.07 -0.78 27.26
CA TYR A 436 -20.26 -0.69 26.43
C TYR A 436 -21.45 -1.47 27.01
N LYS A 437 -21.21 -2.50 27.85
CA LYS A 437 -22.27 -3.32 28.47
C LYS A 437 -23.07 -2.54 29.52
N GLU A 438 -22.52 -1.43 30.02
CA GLU A 438 -23.12 -0.60 31.05
C GLU A 438 -24.06 0.48 30.49
N LEU A 439 -24.14 0.59 29.16
CA LEU A 439 -24.96 1.55 28.45
C LEU A 439 -26.45 1.22 28.61
N LYS A 440 -27.17 2.06 29.37
CA LYS A 440 -28.58 1.80 29.75
C LYS A 440 -29.61 2.10 28.65
N SER A 441 -29.23 2.85 27.62
CA SER A 441 -30.18 3.43 26.65
C SER A 441 -29.61 3.48 25.23
N VAL A 442 -28.91 2.44 24.80
CA VAL A 442 -28.40 2.34 23.43
C VAL A 442 -29.30 1.42 22.62
N HIS A 443 -29.78 1.95 21.50
CA HIS A 443 -30.62 1.24 20.57
C HIS A 443 -29.91 1.22 19.22
N TRP A 444 -29.37 0.07 18.82
CA TRP A 444 -28.83 -0.11 17.48
C TRP A 444 -29.91 -0.71 16.57
N ASP A 445 -30.09 -0.12 15.39
CA ASP A 445 -30.99 -0.67 14.39
C ASP A 445 -30.32 -1.79 13.60
N LEU A 446 -29.00 -1.68 13.40
CA LEU A 446 -28.21 -2.58 12.57
C LEU A 446 -26.98 -3.09 13.33
N LEU A 447 -26.80 -4.42 13.37
CA LEU A 447 -25.55 -5.06 13.75
C LEU A 447 -24.88 -5.64 12.51
N LEU A 448 -23.61 -5.28 12.31
CA LEU A 448 -22.72 -5.85 11.30
C LEU A 448 -21.56 -6.56 11.97
N VAL A 449 -21.32 -7.81 11.59
CA VAL A 449 -20.22 -8.62 12.13
C VAL A 449 -19.49 -9.37 11.04
N ASP A 450 -18.23 -9.69 11.29
CA ASP A 450 -17.46 -10.62 10.47
C ASP A 450 -18.14 -12.00 10.45
N SER A 451 -18.24 -12.62 9.27
CA SER A 451 -18.89 -13.92 9.07
C SER A 451 -18.18 -15.06 9.81
N LEU A 452 -16.91 -14.85 10.18
CA LEU A 452 -16.09 -15.79 10.93
C LEU A 452 -16.27 -15.64 12.45
N ASP A 453 -16.70 -14.46 12.94
CA ASP A 453 -16.83 -14.15 14.37
C ASP A 453 -18.29 -14.03 14.82
N GLN A 454 -19.07 -15.09 14.56
CA GLN A 454 -20.51 -15.08 14.81
C GLN A 454 -20.90 -15.19 16.30
N THR A 455 -19.96 -15.53 17.17
CA THR A 455 -20.19 -15.88 18.59
C THR A 455 -20.24 -14.66 19.52
N ALA A 456 -19.71 -13.50 19.12
CA ALA A 456 -19.65 -12.29 19.94
C ALA A 456 -21.01 -11.60 20.19
N CYS A 457 -22.08 -12.03 19.50
CA CYS A 457 -23.33 -11.27 19.38
C CYS A 457 -24.41 -11.58 20.41
N ASN A 458 -24.21 -12.55 21.31
CA ASN A 458 -25.30 -13.06 22.15
C ASN A 458 -25.77 -12.08 23.25
N GLY A 459 -25.06 -10.97 23.48
CA GLY A 459 -25.32 -10.02 24.55
C GLY A 459 -25.99 -8.70 24.15
N PHE A 460 -26.27 -8.46 22.87
CA PHE A 460 -26.70 -7.14 22.37
C PHE A 460 -28.12 -7.12 21.83
N GLN A 461 -28.80 -5.98 21.98
CA GLN A 461 -30.11 -5.73 21.39
C GLN A 461 -29.96 -4.95 20.07
N TYR A 462 -30.41 -5.56 18.97
CA TYR A 462 -30.41 -4.96 17.64
C TYR A 462 -31.67 -5.37 16.89
N LYS A 463 -32.16 -4.53 15.96
CA LYS A 463 -33.33 -4.86 15.13
C LYS A 463 -32.96 -5.79 13.97
N HIS A 464 -31.81 -5.57 13.35
CA HIS A 464 -31.33 -6.33 12.19
C HIS A 464 -29.88 -6.78 12.40
N LYS A 465 -29.53 -7.98 11.92
CA LYS A 465 -28.16 -8.51 11.93
C LYS A 465 -27.77 -8.98 10.55
N HIS A 466 -26.60 -8.58 10.09
CA HIS A 466 -25.97 -9.12 8.89
C HIS A 466 -24.54 -9.57 9.22
N SER A 467 -24.14 -10.68 8.60
CA SER A 467 -22.78 -11.16 8.61
C SER A 467 -22.14 -10.85 7.27
N ILE A 468 -20.93 -10.30 7.29
CA ILE A 468 -20.17 -9.97 6.08
C ILE A 468 -18.83 -10.68 6.18
N GLU A 469 -18.44 -11.36 5.11
CA GLU A 469 -17.12 -11.97 5.04
C GLU A 469 -16.07 -10.87 4.93
N THR A 470 -15.25 -10.72 5.97
CA THR A 470 -14.06 -9.88 5.91
C THR A 470 -12.95 -10.65 5.20
N ILE A 471 -12.22 -9.96 4.32
CA ILE A 471 -11.11 -10.59 3.59
C ILE A 471 -9.91 -10.61 4.53
N ARG A 472 -9.65 -11.78 5.14
CA ARG A 472 -8.48 -12.00 5.99
C ARG A 472 -7.28 -12.30 5.09
N VAL A 473 -6.51 -11.27 4.81
CA VAL A 473 -5.22 -11.40 4.13
C VAL A 473 -4.21 -11.99 5.15
N GLN A 474 -3.67 -13.18 4.89
CA GLN A 474 -2.62 -13.75 5.73
C GLN A 474 -1.33 -12.96 5.55
N ARG A 475 -1.00 -12.08 6.51
CA ARG A 475 0.30 -11.40 6.55
C ARG A 475 1.43 -12.43 6.64
N SER A 476 2.44 -12.29 5.78
CA SER A 476 3.74 -12.97 5.93
C SER A 476 4.51 -12.42 7.15
N ASN A 477 5.53 -13.15 7.60
CA ASN A 477 6.23 -13.09 8.89
C ASN A 477 6.99 -11.78 9.24
N HIS A 478 6.46 -10.61 8.95
CA HIS A 478 6.79 -9.39 9.69
C HIS A 478 5.64 -9.07 10.62
N GLU A 479 6.03 -8.87 11.87
CA GLU A 479 5.13 -8.93 13.01
C GLU A 479 3.87 -8.12 12.72
N PRO A 480 2.67 -8.65 13.08
CA PRO A 480 1.48 -7.83 13.16
C PRO A 480 1.85 -6.51 13.82
N VAL A 481 1.06 -5.46 13.63
CA VAL A 481 1.07 -4.36 14.60
C VAL A 481 1.07 -5.02 15.97
N LYS A 482 2.23 -4.99 16.63
CA LYS A 482 2.54 -5.94 17.68
C LYS A 482 1.91 -5.37 18.92
N ILE A 483 0.59 -5.47 18.98
CA ILE A 483 -0.19 -5.25 20.18
C ILE A 483 0.19 -6.46 21.01
N HIS A 484 1.32 -6.38 21.69
CA HIS A 484 1.76 -7.41 22.63
C HIS A 484 0.66 -7.54 23.68
N LEU A 485 -0.29 -8.45 23.48
CA LEU A 485 -1.31 -8.84 24.45
C LEU A 485 -0.63 -9.67 25.57
N ASP A 486 0.49 -9.18 26.09
CA ASP A 486 1.19 -9.80 27.20
C ASP A 486 0.36 -9.59 28.48
N SER A 487 0.44 -10.58 29.35
CA SER A 487 -0.30 -10.74 30.62
C SER A 487 0.12 -9.76 31.73
N ASP A 488 0.56 -8.57 31.38
CA ASP A 488 1.00 -7.55 32.33
C ASP A 488 -0.20 -6.93 33.06
N GLU A 489 0.08 -6.34 34.24
CA GLU A 489 -0.89 -5.53 34.98
C GLU A 489 -1.55 -4.49 34.07
N SER A 490 -2.88 -4.43 34.14
CA SER A 490 -3.68 -3.48 33.36
C SER A 490 -3.36 -2.05 33.79
N GLU A 491 -3.19 -1.17 32.82
CA GLU A 491 -3.12 0.28 32.97
C GLU A 491 -4.50 0.93 32.97
N GLU A 492 -5.56 0.15 32.83
CA GLU A 492 -6.92 0.62 33.05
C GLU A 492 -7.14 0.93 34.53
N ASP A 493 -7.81 2.03 34.84
CA ASP A 493 -8.23 2.39 36.21
C ASP A 493 -7.11 2.62 37.24
N ILE A 494 -5.87 2.81 36.78
CA ILE A 494 -4.69 2.97 37.66
C ILE A 494 -4.63 4.29 38.44
N HIS A 495 -5.41 5.32 38.05
CA HIS A 495 -5.48 6.62 38.74
C HIS A 495 -6.89 6.92 39.23
N ARG A 496 -7.02 7.38 40.47
CA ARG A 496 -8.32 7.73 41.06
C ARG A 496 -8.87 9.01 40.44
N VAL A 497 -8.05 10.06 40.37
CA VAL A 497 -8.43 11.35 39.78
C VAL A 497 -7.48 11.73 38.66
N VAL A 498 -8.01 11.89 37.46
CA VAL A 498 -7.25 12.23 36.24
C VAL A 498 -7.73 13.58 35.71
N ALA A 499 -6.79 14.38 35.21
CA ALA A 499 -7.10 15.64 34.53
C ALA A 499 -6.72 15.55 33.04
N VAL A 500 -7.53 16.20 32.20
CA VAL A 500 -7.25 16.39 30.77
C VAL A 500 -7.72 17.77 30.36
N GLY A 501 -6.92 18.50 29.58
CA GLY A 501 -7.19 19.88 29.20
C GLY A 501 -7.20 20.06 27.69
N GLY A 502 -8.11 20.89 27.18
CA GLY A 502 -8.20 21.15 25.75
C GLY A 502 -9.19 22.24 25.38
N THR A 503 -9.14 22.65 24.11
CA THR A 503 -10.19 23.53 23.57
C THR A 503 -11.49 22.76 23.36
N PHE A 504 -11.44 21.48 22.96
CA PHE A 504 -12.62 20.66 22.64
C PHE A 504 -13.61 21.34 21.69
N ASP A 505 -13.09 22.18 20.80
CA ASP A 505 -13.85 22.94 19.81
C ASP A 505 -13.99 22.13 18.52
N HIS A 506 -15.19 22.11 17.94
CA HIS A 506 -15.52 21.27 16.78
C HIS A 506 -15.07 19.83 17.02
N PHE A 507 -15.78 19.17 17.94
CA PHE A 507 -15.46 17.83 18.43
C PHE A 507 -15.11 16.86 17.29
N HIS A 508 -13.87 16.34 17.30
CA HIS A 508 -13.26 15.58 16.20
C HIS A 508 -12.42 14.43 16.78
N ASP A 509 -11.87 13.56 15.94
CA ASP A 509 -11.30 12.30 16.39
C ASP A 509 -10.10 12.46 17.33
N GLY A 510 -9.23 13.46 17.11
CA GLY A 510 -8.20 13.82 18.09
C GLY A 510 -8.72 14.11 19.51
N HIS A 511 -9.88 14.76 19.66
CA HIS A 511 -10.51 14.95 20.97
C HIS A 511 -11.05 13.63 21.53
N LYS A 512 -11.64 12.78 20.67
CA LYS A 512 -12.15 11.47 21.06
C LYS A 512 -11.04 10.59 21.62
N ILE A 513 -9.89 10.50 20.93
CA ILE A 513 -8.73 9.73 21.41
C ILE A 513 -8.22 10.27 22.74
N LEU A 514 -8.01 11.58 22.85
CA LEU A 514 -7.51 12.21 24.08
C LEU A 514 -8.42 11.96 25.29
N LEU A 515 -9.73 12.10 25.11
CA LEU A 515 -10.70 11.87 26.18
C LEU A 515 -10.83 10.38 26.52
N THR A 516 -10.82 9.49 25.53
CA THR A 516 -10.86 8.03 25.75
C THR A 516 -9.61 7.55 26.50
N ALA A 517 -8.43 8.04 26.14
CA ALA A 517 -7.18 7.78 26.85
C ALA A 517 -7.22 8.23 28.32
N ALA A 518 -7.78 9.41 28.58
CA ALA A 518 -7.93 9.92 29.94
C ALA A 518 -8.96 9.11 30.75
N ALA A 519 -10.06 8.66 30.12
CA ALA A 519 -11.04 7.78 30.75
C ALA A 519 -10.47 6.40 31.06
N PHE A 520 -9.62 5.85 30.19
CA PHE A 520 -9.01 4.53 30.34
C PHE A 520 -8.24 4.41 31.65
N ILE A 521 -7.34 5.35 31.93
CA ILE A 521 -6.51 5.31 33.14
C ILE A 521 -7.23 5.82 34.40
N CYS A 522 -8.48 6.26 34.31
CA CYS A 522 -9.22 6.93 35.40
C CYS A 522 -10.33 6.04 35.98
N SER A 523 -10.30 5.83 37.30
CA SER A 523 -11.24 4.95 38.00
C SER A 523 -12.39 5.65 38.72
N GLU A 524 -12.23 6.89 39.21
CA GLU A 524 -13.27 7.56 39.99
C GLU A 524 -13.75 8.87 39.33
N ARG A 525 -12.85 9.85 39.15
CA ARG A 525 -13.20 11.20 38.71
C ARG A 525 -12.28 11.72 37.61
N LEU A 526 -12.85 12.00 36.44
CA LEU A 526 -12.17 12.64 35.34
C LEU A 526 -12.51 14.13 35.28
N ILE A 527 -11.50 14.96 35.54
CA ILE A 527 -11.59 16.42 35.43
C ILE A 527 -11.31 16.82 33.98
N ILE A 528 -12.32 17.37 33.30
CA ILE A 528 -12.17 17.88 31.94
C ILE A 528 -12.02 19.40 32.01
N GLY A 529 -10.82 19.86 31.75
CA GLY A 529 -10.53 21.28 31.67
C GLY A 529 -10.85 21.83 30.27
N VAL A 530 -11.92 22.61 30.16
CA VAL A 530 -12.35 23.24 28.89
C VAL A 530 -11.91 24.71 28.88
N THR A 531 -11.13 25.13 27.88
CA THR A 531 -10.65 26.52 27.81
C THR A 531 -11.80 27.53 27.72
N ASP A 532 -11.78 28.55 28.57
CA ASP A 532 -12.72 29.67 28.61
C ASP A 532 -12.18 30.88 27.79
N GLN A 533 -12.97 31.95 27.69
CA GLN A 533 -12.71 33.09 26.79
C GLN A 533 -11.30 33.68 26.92
N GLU A 534 -10.73 33.70 28.13
CA GLU A 534 -9.42 34.28 28.43
C GLU A 534 -8.27 33.59 27.67
N LEU A 535 -8.37 32.27 27.45
CA LEU A 535 -7.36 31.49 26.72
C LEU A 535 -7.68 31.33 25.23
N LEU A 536 -8.82 31.86 24.79
CA LEU A 536 -9.26 31.83 23.40
C LEU A 536 -8.92 33.12 22.65
N MET A 537 -8.54 34.18 23.36
CA MET A 537 -8.10 35.48 22.83
C MET A 537 -6.91 35.33 21.85
N GLY A 538 -7.08 35.78 20.60
CA GLY A 538 -6.06 35.72 19.55
C GLY A 538 -6.05 34.43 18.69
N LYS A 539 -6.97 33.48 18.89
CA LYS A 539 -7.08 32.31 18.00
C LYS A 539 -7.56 32.71 16.59
N LYS A 540 -7.21 31.95 15.56
CA LYS A 540 -7.73 32.18 14.20
C LYS A 540 -9.20 31.75 14.10
N TYR A 541 -10.03 32.55 13.41
CA TYR A 541 -11.47 32.32 13.18
C TYR A 541 -12.28 32.26 14.48
N GLN A 542 -12.06 33.20 15.41
CA GLN A 542 -12.65 33.14 16.76
C GLN A 542 -14.18 33.16 16.76
N GLU A 543 -14.77 33.84 15.79
CA GLU A 543 -16.21 33.98 15.61
C GLU A 543 -16.91 32.65 15.29
N TYR A 544 -16.16 31.63 14.89
CA TYR A 544 -16.67 30.28 14.64
C TYR A 544 -16.51 29.34 15.84
N ILE A 545 -15.83 29.76 16.93
CA ILE A 545 -15.63 28.89 18.11
C ILE A 545 -16.98 28.53 18.75
N GLN A 546 -17.19 27.25 19.05
CA GLN A 546 -18.38 26.78 19.76
C GLN A 546 -18.44 27.34 21.19
N SER A 547 -19.65 27.59 21.67
CA SER A 547 -19.86 28.08 23.04
C SER A 547 -19.22 27.13 24.06
N TYR A 548 -18.86 27.68 25.23
CA TYR A 548 -18.34 26.87 26.34
C TYR A 548 -19.26 25.70 26.67
N ASP A 549 -20.57 25.96 26.78
CA ASP A 549 -21.57 24.95 27.11
C ASP A 549 -21.66 23.85 26.04
N THR A 550 -21.60 24.20 24.75
CA THR A 550 -21.59 23.20 23.67
C THR A 550 -20.37 22.30 23.74
N ARG A 551 -19.18 22.86 23.97
CA ARG A 551 -17.92 22.08 24.05
C ARG A 551 -17.89 21.16 25.28
N VAL A 552 -18.40 21.65 26.42
CA VAL A 552 -18.60 20.84 27.62
C VAL A 552 -19.60 19.71 27.35
N GLN A 553 -20.77 20.04 26.79
CA GLN A 553 -21.83 19.07 26.52
C GLN A 553 -21.35 17.96 25.57
N SER A 554 -20.67 18.30 24.47
CA SER A 554 -20.11 17.30 23.54
C SER A 554 -19.11 16.37 24.22
N SER A 555 -18.21 16.91 25.03
CA SER A 555 -17.19 16.13 25.75
C SER A 555 -17.82 15.19 26.78
N VAL A 556 -18.79 15.69 27.57
CA VAL A 556 -19.50 14.90 28.59
C VAL A 556 -20.37 13.83 27.94
N MET A 557 -21.11 14.14 26.87
CA MET A 557 -21.93 13.16 26.15
C MET A 557 -21.08 12.04 25.56
N PHE A 558 -19.91 12.38 24.99
CA PHE A 558 -18.98 11.38 24.48
C PHE A 558 -18.43 10.48 25.60
N LEU A 559 -17.96 11.05 26.71
CA LEU A 559 -17.39 10.27 27.80
C LEU A 559 -18.42 9.38 28.51
N ASN A 560 -19.66 9.85 28.68
CA ASN A 560 -20.75 9.02 29.19
C ASN A 560 -21.09 7.84 28.27
N ARG A 561 -20.73 7.89 26.98
CA ARG A 561 -20.83 6.75 26.07
C ARG A 561 -19.62 5.81 26.20
N VAL A 562 -18.42 6.37 26.30
CA VAL A 562 -17.16 5.60 26.36
C VAL A 562 -17.02 4.84 27.68
N LYS A 563 -17.31 5.49 28.81
CA LYS A 563 -17.16 4.92 30.16
C LYS A 563 -18.30 5.41 31.08
N PRO A 564 -19.49 4.79 31.02
CA PRO A 564 -20.73 5.34 31.59
C PRO A 564 -20.71 5.53 33.11
N ASN A 565 -19.93 4.73 33.83
CA ASN A 565 -19.85 4.77 35.30
C ASN A 565 -18.79 5.74 35.84
N LEU A 566 -18.01 6.41 34.97
CA LEU A 566 -16.99 7.36 35.40
C LEU A 566 -17.61 8.71 35.81
N THR A 567 -17.18 9.28 36.94
CA THR A 567 -17.63 10.62 37.33
C THR A 567 -16.93 11.67 36.49
N ILE A 568 -17.68 12.37 35.64
CA ILE A 568 -17.15 13.43 34.78
C ILE A 568 -17.35 14.80 35.43
N ASP A 569 -16.27 15.57 35.56
CA ASP A 569 -16.25 16.88 36.20
C ASP A 569 -15.68 17.96 35.26
N PRO A 570 -16.53 18.63 34.46
CA PRO A 570 -16.08 19.68 33.56
C PRO A 570 -15.79 20.99 34.31
N ILE A 571 -14.58 21.52 34.13
CA ILE A 571 -14.11 22.76 34.77
C ILE A 571 -13.58 23.73 33.71
N ALA A 572 -13.90 25.02 33.85
CA ALA A 572 -13.36 26.07 33.00
C ALA A 572 -11.86 26.30 33.26
N ILE A 573 -11.04 26.29 32.22
CA ILE A 573 -9.63 26.68 32.29
C ILE A 573 -9.49 28.15 31.85
N ARG A 574 -8.97 28.99 32.75
CA ARG A 574 -8.71 30.43 32.51
C ARG A 574 -7.24 30.82 32.52
N ASP A 575 -6.36 29.88 32.90
CA ASP A 575 -4.91 30.02 32.88
C ASP A 575 -4.26 28.69 32.46
N VAL A 576 -2.96 28.69 32.15
CA VAL A 576 -2.26 27.52 31.59
C VAL A 576 -2.35 26.27 32.50
N CYS A 577 -2.45 26.43 33.82
CA CYS A 577 -2.56 25.30 34.74
C CYS A 577 -4.01 24.89 35.00
N GLY A 578 -4.96 25.84 34.99
CA GLY A 578 -6.36 25.59 35.30
C GLY A 578 -6.54 24.78 36.59
N PRO A 579 -7.45 23.79 36.63
CA PRO A 579 -7.73 23.01 37.85
C PRO A 579 -6.51 22.30 38.41
N THR A 580 -5.54 21.93 37.57
CA THR A 580 -4.30 21.27 38.04
C THR A 580 -3.42 22.18 38.88
N GLY A 581 -3.61 23.50 38.80
CA GLY A 581 -2.86 24.49 39.57
C GLY A 581 -3.39 24.76 40.98
N TYR A 582 -4.57 24.24 41.34
CA TYR A 582 -5.20 24.49 42.66
C TYR A 582 -5.93 23.30 43.27
N ILE A 583 -6.26 22.25 42.50
CA ILE A 583 -6.82 21.00 43.04
C ILE A 583 -5.66 20.07 43.44
N ALA A 584 -5.54 19.79 44.73
CA ALA A 584 -4.46 18.96 45.27
C ALA A 584 -4.62 17.48 44.93
N ASP A 585 -5.86 16.97 44.99
CA ASP A 585 -6.25 15.57 44.82
C ASP A 585 -6.39 15.21 43.33
N ILE A 586 -5.31 15.38 42.55
CA ILE A 586 -5.19 14.90 41.16
C ILE A 586 -3.95 14.01 41.10
N ASP A 587 -4.10 12.82 40.52
CA ASP A 587 -3.02 11.84 40.41
C ASP A 587 -2.27 11.95 39.08
N ALA A 588 -2.99 12.15 37.98
CA ALA A 588 -2.42 12.13 36.64
C ALA A 588 -2.97 13.22 35.72
N LEU A 589 -2.18 13.55 34.70
CA LEU A 589 -2.52 14.48 33.63
C LEU A 589 -2.28 13.79 32.28
N VAL A 590 -3.28 13.80 31.40
CA VAL A 590 -3.13 13.31 30.03
C VAL A 590 -2.91 14.48 29.08
N VAL A 591 -1.89 14.37 28.23
CA VAL A 591 -1.52 15.35 27.21
C VAL A 591 -1.27 14.66 25.87
N SER A 592 -1.40 15.40 24.77
CA SER A 592 -0.91 14.95 23.47
C SER A 592 0.59 15.23 23.32
N ARG A 593 1.28 14.56 22.39
CA ARG A 593 2.71 14.83 22.09
C ARG A 593 2.99 16.31 21.83
N GLU A 594 2.09 16.99 21.13
CA GLU A 594 2.20 18.43 20.85
C GLU A 594 2.07 19.33 22.11
N THR A 595 1.54 18.81 23.22
CA THR A 595 1.30 19.56 24.47
C THR A 595 2.13 19.08 25.67
N ILE A 596 3.17 18.27 25.46
CA ILE A 596 4.09 17.79 26.53
C ILE A 596 4.63 18.94 27.40
N LYS A 597 5.06 20.03 26.77
CA LYS A 597 5.58 21.24 27.46
C LYS A 597 4.55 21.85 28.43
N GLY A 598 3.25 21.69 28.15
CA GLY A 598 2.17 22.09 29.04
C GLY A 598 2.14 21.26 30.32
N GLY A 599 2.33 19.94 30.21
CA GLY A 599 2.45 19.05 31.37
C GLY A 599 3.68 19.36 32.23
N GLU A 600 4.83 19.64 31.62
CA GLU A 600 6.05 20.08 32.32
C GLU A 600 5.81 21.38 33.10
N PHE A 601 5.12 22.34 32.48
CA PHE A 601 4.77 23.62 33.12
C PHE A 601 3.81 23.44 34.30
N VAL A 602 2.83 22.54 34.18
CA VAL A 602 1.91 22.18 35.28
C VAL A 602 2.70 21.63 36.47
N ASN A 603 3.59 20.67 36.26
CA ASN A 603 4.38 20.08 37.34
C ASN A 603 5.37 21.09 37.96
N ALA A 604 5.98 21.96 37.16
CA ALA A 604 6.79 23.07 37.68
C ALA A 604 5.98 24.01 38.60
N THR A 605 4.75 24.34 38.21
CA THR A 605 3.85 25.18 39.00
C THR A 605 3.39 24.48 40.28
N ARG A 606 3.07 23.19 40.21
CA ARG A 606 2.68 22.39 41.38
C ARG A 606 3.84 22.27 42.38
N ARG A 607 5.07 22.06 41.91
CA ARG A 607 6.28 22.12 42.77
C ARG A 607 6.42 23.45 43.49
N ALA A 608 6.27 24.57 42.77
CA ALA A 608 6.35 25.90 43.36
C ALA A 608 5.28 26.14 44.44
N LYS A 609 4.12 25.48 44.31
CA LYS A 609 3.00 25.51 45.27
C LYS A 609 3.03 24.40 46.32
N GLN A 610 4.10 23.60 46.40
CA GLN A 610 4.23 22.46 47.32
C GLN A 610 3.13 21.41 47.17
N MET A 611 2.63 21.21 45.95
CA MET A 611 1.65 20.20 45.59
C MET A 611 2.33 18.95 45.02
N LYS A 612 1.72 17.78 45.18
CA LYS A 612 2.16 16.51 44.58
C LYS A 612 2.27 16.67 43.05
N GLU A 613 3.40 16.30 42.45
CA GLU A 613 3.53 16.27 40.98
C GLU A 613 2.57 15.24 40.37
N LEU A 614 2.03 15.56 39.20
CA LEU A 614 1.13 14.68 38.46
C LEU A 614 1.94 13.69 37.62
N GLN A 615 1.48 12.45 37.53
CA GLN A 615 1.98 11.53 36.51
C GLN A 615 1.46 11.99 35.15
N VAL A 616 2.38 12.34 34.23
CA VAL A 616 2.01 12.80 32.90
C VAL A 616 1.99 11.60 31.95
N HIS A 617 0.83 11.35 31.33
CA HIS A 617 0.66 10.36 30.28
C HIS A 617 0.52 11.06 28.94
N VAL A 618 1.25 10.56 27.93
CA VAL A 618 1.34 11.20 26.62
C VAL A 618 0.73 10.30 25.56
N ILE A 619 -0.19 10.83 24.77
CA ILE A 619 -0.77 10.16 23.60
C ILE A 619 -0.29 10.77 22.28
N ASN A 620 -0.41 10.02 21.20
CA ASN A 620 -0.02 10.47 19.86
C ASN A 620 -0.96 11.55 19.30
N VAL A 621 -0.56 12.16 18.17
CA VAL A 621 -1.35 13.16 17.44
C VAL A 621 -1.84 12.54 16.13
N ILE A 622 -3.13 12.66 15.82
CA ILE A 622 -3.71 12.12 14.58
C ILE A 622 -3.35 13.04 13.39
N GLY A 623 -2.86 12.43 12.31
CA GLY A 623 -2.70 13.06 10.98
C GLY A 623 -1.50 13.98 10.83
N GLY A 624 -0.59 14.07 11.81
CA GLY A 624 0.62 14.89 11.71
C GLY A 624 1.81 14.23 12.38
N GLU A 625 3.00 14.45 11.84
CA GLU A 625 4.24 13.87 12.35
C GLU A 625 5.04 14.91 13.15
N GLU A 626 5.86 14.45 14.07
CA GLU A 626 6.68 15.34 14.89
C GLU A 626 7.72 16.10 14.03
N GLU A 627 8.20 15.47 12.96
CA GLU A 627 9.21 16.01 12.04
C GLU A 627 8.70 17.21 11.21
N ASP A 628 7.40 17.26 10.89
CA ASP A 628 6.80 18.36 10.15
C ASP A 628 6.21 19.47 11.05
N GLY A 629 6.26 19.28 12.36
CA GLY A 629 5.63 20.17 13.35
C GLY A 629 4.12 19.97 13.47
N PHE A 630 3.62 18.78 13.15
CA PHE A 630 2.22 18.40 13.09
C PHE A 630 1.40 19.23 12.08
N LYS A 631 1.94 19.55 10.91
CA LYS A 631 1.31 20.46 9.92
C LYS A 631 0.01 19.92 9.35
N ASN A 632 -0.08 18.60 9.15
CA ASN A 632 -1.26 17.94 8.59
C ASN A 632 -2.25 17.43 9.64
N LYS A 633 -2.00 17.69 10.95
CA LYS A 633 -2.84 17.20 12.04
C LYS A 633 -4.29 17.59 11.86
N LEU A 634 -5.22 16.73 12.25
CA LEU A 634 -6.63 17.09 12.37
C LEU A 634 -6.81 18.07 13.54
N SER A 635 -7.20 19.32 13.28
CA SER A 635 -7.32 20.35 14.31
C SER A 635 -8.60 21.20 14.23
N SER A 636 -9.08 21.67 15.38
CA SER A 636 -10.17 22.65 15.47
C SER A 636 -9.93 23.90 14.60
N THR A 637 -8.67 24.31 14.42
CA THR A 637 -8.34 25.47 13.58
C THR A 637 -8.61 25.22 12.10
N GLN A 638 -8.33 24.02 11.58
CA GLN A 638 -8.68 23.67 10.21
C GLN A 638 -10.20 23.57 10.02
N LEU A 639 -10.91 23.00 10.99
CA LEU A 639 -12.39 22.90 10.94
C LEU A 639 -13.05 24.28 10.93
N ARG A 640 -12.53 25.23 11.74
CA ARG A 640 -12.98 26.62 11.69
C ARG A 640 -12.65 27.32 10.36
N ARG A 641 -11.46 27.05 9.79
CA ARG A 641 -11.08 27.55 8.46
C ARG A 641 -12.06 27.09 7.38
N ILE A 642 -12.40 25.79 7.35
CA ILE A 642 -13.35 25.22 6.39
C ILE A 642 -14.72 25.92 6.50
N LYS A 643 -15.21 26.14 7.74
CA LYS A 643 -16.46 26.88 7.96
C LYS A 643 -16.40 28.34 7.54
N TYR A 644 -15.25 29.01 7.74
CA TYR A 644 -15.04 30.38 7.30
C TYR A 644 -15.04 30.47 5.77
N GLU A 645 -14.26 29.62 5.10
CA GLU A 645 -14.10 29.61 3.64
C GLU A 645 -15.39 29.20 2.91
N GLY A 646 -16.16 28.26 3.49
CA GLY A 646 -17.46 27.84 2.95
C GLY A 646 -18.54 28.93 2.98
N VAL A 647 -18.45 29.93 3.87
CA VAL A 647 -19.39 31.07 3.93
C VAL A 647 -18.99 32.18 2.95
N THR A 648 -17.71 32.27 2.56
CA THR A 648 -17.21 33.31 1.64
C THR A 648 -17.43 33.03 0.15
N HIS A 649 -17.95 31.85 -0.21
CA HIS A 649 -18.24 31.47 -1.60
C HIS A 649 -19.73 31.55 -2.00
N ASP A 650 -20.62 31.91 -1.07
CA ASP A 650 -22.06 32.10 -1.31
C ASP A 650 -22.52 33.57 -1.16
N SER A 651 -21.60 34.55 -1.18
CA SER A 651 -21.91 35.99 -1.10
C SER A 651 -21.75 36.73 -2.42
#